data_AF-A0A931R037-F1
#
_entry.id   AF-A0A931R037-F1
#
_cell.length_a   1.000
_cell.length_b   1.000
_cell.length_c   1.000
_cell.angle_alpha   90.00
_cell.angle_beta   90.00
_cell.angle_gamma   90.00
#
_symmetry.space_group_name_H-M   'P 1'
#
loop_
_entity.id
_entity.type
_entity.pdbx_description
1 polymer ?
#
loop_
_entity_poly.entity_id
_entity_poly.type
_entity_poly.pdbx_seq_one_letter_code
_entity_poly.pdbx_strand_id
1 'polypeptide(L)'
;TARKMYARADQLRVSISNIDARIEQLDFRSRNLLREIKKIGPDLKEVRVKLRPEWIPVWVRNPHEFRPTTRMPRFRLTDEEVKAVSAFIWQSGIDARLPAQSRGDAAKGKTSFETRGCMGCHSVGEGDARVGATFAANLTRVGEKANYDYLVRWIHNPRDRTRPFCPYEERDLTPEDYARHGLPFVFDLEHSTCPNDGHELQVEQMTVMPSLRLSWEESRNIASYLVTLKRHDAGSNPAAEFLNDPQLKAKGREVAFRYGCAGCHEIAGLENAGRIGTELTEEGSKPLDQIDFAMFKSRAKREGWFNHKGFFERKLRKPETFDEGLIRPPDERLRMPNLDLKPEEITALTTFLMGSVDSQLPERYFYQPEDQRRDAQEGWWLVKKYNCMGCHQFKMDQPSDLMQSGRYQTPEGKDQLPPRLLSEGARVAPEWLARFLADPALSETNNDRNGVRPYLQARMPTFHFSPGEVRKLVRFFQAMSAQPIPYIPPKLDPLTGQELLMARALFTSRAAPCLKCHATGEASHDRFATAPNFLLGRERLKPGWTKRWLLDPSMIDPGTAMPTGLFRQEGERWVFAGPTPSMFAGYQKDHADLLVRYMFEITPEEQRRLVGMGGTAPGVASRTGGGGATPPSAALPGTLLKAH
;
A
#
# COMPACT_ATOMS: atom_id res chain seq x y z
N THR A 1 -22.57 -32.12 47.05
CA THR A 1 -21.10 -31.96 46.87
C THR A 1 -20.66 -32.26 45.44
N ALA A 2 -21.05 -33.41 44.86
CA ALA A 2 -20.71 -33.78 43.48
C ALA A 2 -21.16 -32.75 42.41
N ARG A 3 -22.42 -32.26 42.42
CA ARG A 3 -22.89 -31.24 41.44
C ARG A 3 -22.06 -29.95 41.43
N LYS A 4 -21.58 -29.49 42.60
CA LYS A 4 -20.69 -28.31 42.71
C LYS A 4 -19.30 -28.61 42.12
N MET A 5 -18.80 -29.83 42.32
CA MET A 5 -17.52 -30.27 41.72
C MET A 5 -17.62 -30.41 40.21
N TYR A 6 -18.71 -30.95 39.68
CA TYR A 6 -18.96 -31.01 38.22
C TYR A 6 -19.05 -29.61 37.60
N ALA A 7 -19.85 -28.71 38.17
CA ALA A 7 -19.95 -27.33 37.68
C ALA A 7 -18.59 -26.59 37.70
N ARG A 8 -17.76 -26.87 38.72
CA ARG A 8 -16.40 -26.30 38.80
C ARG A 8 -15.44 -26.93 37.78
N ALA A 9 -15.56 -28.23 37.51
CA ALA A 9 -14.79 -28.89 36.45
C ALA A 9 -15.15 -28.35 35.06
N ASP A 10 -16.43 -28.11 34.79
CA ASP A 10 -16.89 -27.51 33.53
C ASP A 10 -16.42 -26.06 33.39
N GLN A 11 -16.50 -25.25 34.47
CA GLN A 11 -15.92 -23.90 34.47
C GLN A 11 -14.42 -23.92 34.20
N LEU A 12 -13.67 -24.83 34.83
CA LEU A 12 -12.23 -24.97 34.59
C LEU A 12 -11.91 -25.36 33.14
N ARG A 13 -12.71 -26.26 32.53
CA ARG A 13 -12.57 -26.61 31.11
C ARG A 13 -12.79 -25.42 30.20
N VAL A 14 -13.83 -24.61 30.46
CA VAL A 14 -14.09 -23.38 29.72
C VAL A 14 -12.95 -22.38 29.91
N SER A 15 -12.45 -22.22 31.14
CA SER A 15 -11.29 -21.37 31.42
C SER A 15 -10.02 -21.82 30.70
N ILE A 16 -9.72 -23.13 30.68
CA ILE A 16 -8.58 -23.69 29.95
C ILE A 16 -8.74 -23.40 28.45
N SER A 17 -9.91 -23.70 27.87
CA SER A 17 -10.18 -23.41 26.46
C SER A 17 -10.04 -21.92 26.11
N ASN A 18 -10.46 -21.02 26.99
CA ASN A 18 -10.27 -19.58 26.81
C ASN A 18 -8.80 -19.16 26.93
N ILE A 19 -8.02 -19.80 27.80
CA ILE A 19 -6.58 -19.58 27.91
C ILE A 19 -5.88 -20.07 26.65
N ASP A 20 -6.21 -21.28 26.17
CA ASP A 20 -5.65 -21.85 24.94
C ASP A 20 -5.95 -20.94 23.74
N ALA A 21 -7.20 -20.50 23.59
CA ALA A 21 -7.58 -19.54 22.54
C ALA A 21 -6.81 -18.21 22.65
N ARG A 22 -6.54 -17.75 23.88
CA ARG A 22 -5.76 -16.53 24.12
C ARG A 22 -4.27 -16.73 23.86
N ILE A 23 -3.72 -17.91 24.14
CA ILE A 23 -2.35 -18.30 23.77
C ILE A 23 -2.24 -18.34 22.25
N GLU A 24 -3.15 -19.02 21.56
CA GLU A 24 -3.18 -19.05 20.09
C GLU A 24 -3.31 -17.64 19.49
N GLN A 25 -4.14 -16.78 20.09
CA GLN A 25 -4.27 -15.38 19.66
C GLN A 25 -2.98 -14.59 19.90
N LEU A 26 -2.32 -14.77 21.04
CA LEU A 26 -1.06 -14.10 21.36
C LEU A 26 0.07 -14.61 20.49
N ASP A 27 0.16 -15.91 20.23
CA ASP A 27 1.11 -16.51 19.29
C ASP A 27 0.87 -16.00 17.88
N PHE A 28 -0.38 -16.00 17.40
CA PHE A 28 -0.74 -15.43 16.11
C PHE A 28 -0.35 -13.95 16.02
N ARG A 29 -0.59 -13.17 17.09
CA ARG A 29 -0.20 -11.76 17.14
C ARG A 29 1.32 -11.61 17.16
N SER A 30 2.03 -12.42 17.94
CA SER A 30 3.49 -12.48 18.00
C SER A 30 4.10 -12.75 16.62
N ARG A 31 3.60 -13.77 15.91
CA ARG A 31 4.00 -14.11 14.54
C ARG A 31 3.83 -12.96 13.56
N ASN A 32 2.77 -12.16 13.73
CA ASN A 32 2.44 -11.07 12.80
C ASN A 32 2.89 -9.68 13.25
N LEU A 33 3.38 -9.52 14.48
CA LEU A 33 3.72 -8.22 15.07
C LEU A 33 4.74 -7.44 14.22
N LEU A 34 5.67 -8.18 13.63
CA LEU A 34 6.72 -7.64 12.76
C LEU A 34 6.15 -7.15 11.42
N ARG A 35 5.15 -7.85 10.86
CA ARG A 35 4.41 -7.38 9.67
C ARG A 35 3.51 -6.18 10.00
N GLU A 36 2.97 -6.15 11.21
CA GLU A 36 2.00 -5.14 11.65
C GLU A 36 2.65 -3.83 12.09
N ILE A 37 3.87 -3.85 12.65
CA ILE A 37 4.59 -2.68 13.13
C ILE A 37 5.55 -2.14 12.06
N LYS A 38 5.27 -0.92 11.58
CA LYS A 38 6.15 -0.19 10.67
C LYS A 38 7.27 0.49 11.46
N LYS A 39 8.54 0.14 11.20
CA LYS A 39 9.69 0.93 11.69
C LYS A 39 9.81 2.24 10.91
N ILE A 40 10.30 3.28 11.61
CA ILE A 40 10.32 4.67 11.11
C ILE A 40 11.38 4.84 10.01
N GLY A 41 12.57 4.30 10.24
CA GLY A 41 13.69 4.29 9.32
C GLY A 41 13.80 2.96 8.55
N PRO A 42 14.48 2.95 7.40
CA PRO A 42 14.78 1.72 6.66
C PRO A 42 15.72 0.81 7.45
N ASP A 43 15.63 -0.49 7.17
CA ASP A 43 16.63 -1.49 7.56
C ASP A 43 18.02 -1.14 6.96
N LEU A 44 19.05 -1.17 7.81
CA LEU A 44 20.45 -0.92 7.49
C LEU A 44 21.32 -2.19 7.54
N LYS A 45 20.77 -3.36 7.89
CA LYS A 45 21.51 -4.63 7.91
C LYS A 45 22.02 -5.03 6.53
N GLU A 46 21.33 -4.61 5.47
CA GLU A 46 21.74 -4.84 4.09
C GLU A 46 22.52 -3.67 3.46
N VAL A 47 23.08 -2.76 4.25
CA VAL A 47 23.69 -1.53 3.71
C VAL A 47 24.81 -1.79 2.69
N ARG A 48 25.64 -2.83 2.91
CA ARG A 48 26.75 -3.19 2.00
C ARG A 48 26.30 -3.69 0.64
N VAL A 49 25.16 -4.37 0.58
CA VAL A 49 24.56 -4.82 -0.70
C VAL A 49 23.76 -3.71 -1.37
N LYS A 50 23.19 -2.81 -0.58
CA LYS A 50 22.22 -1.80 -1.02
C LYS A 50 22.86 -0.51 -1.50
N LEU A 51 23.86 -0.02 -0.78
CA LEU A 51 24.40 1.31 -0.96
C LEU A 51 25.84 1.28 -1.46
N ARG A 52 26.21 2.38 -2.11
CA ARG A 52 27.60 2.70 -2.40
C ARG A 52 28.29 3.20 -1.13
N PRO A 53 29.49 2.70 -0.80
CA PRO A 53 30.17 3.05 0.45
C PRO A 53 30.38 4.55 0.60
N GLU A 54 30.84 5.22 -0.46
CA GLU A 54 31.14 6.65 -0.50
C GLU A 54 29.94 7.57 -0.26
N TRP A 55 28.71 7.07 -0.43
CA TRP A 55 27.49 7.85 -0.20
C TRP A 55 27.10 7.93 1.29
N ILE A 56 27.44 6.91 2.09
CA ILE A 56 27.06 6.82 3.50
C ILE A 56 27.47 8.06 4.32
N PRO A 57 28.74 8.50 4.29
CA PRO A 57 29.14 9.68 5.06
C PRO A 57 28.48 10.98 4.59
N VAL A 58 28.12 11.10 3.31
CA VAL A 58 27.38 12.26 2.78
C VAL A 58 25.99 12.32 3.40
N TRP A 59 25.29 11.19 3.43
CA TRP A 59 23.96 11.09 4.02
C TRP A 59 23.95 11.30 5.54
N VAL A 60 24.91 10.71 6.26
CA VAL A 60 25.02 10.84 7.72
C VAL A 60 25.34 12.28 8.14
N ARG A 61 26.12 13.01 7.34
CA ARG A 61 26.46 14.42 7.60
C ARG A 61 25.25 15.34 7.49
N ASN A 62 24.55 15.29 6.36
CA ASN A 62 23.37 16.12 6.14
C ASN A 62 22.38 15.46 5.15
N PRO A 63 21.37 14.72 5.65
CA PRO A 63 20.43 14.01 4.77
C PRO A 63 19.52 14.95 3.98
N HIS A 64 19.29 16.19 4.46
CA HIS A 64 18.41 17.17 3.82
C HIS A 64 19.01 17.79 2.55
N GLU A 65 20.35 17.82 2.40
CA GLU A 65 21.02 18.23 1.15
C GLU A 65 20.76 17.24 0.01
N PHE A 66 20.65 15.96 0.35
CA PHE A 66 20.32 14.94 -0.63
C PHE A 66 18.82 14.88 -0.89
N ARG A 67 18.02 14.92 0.17
CA ARG A 67 16.56 14.86 0.11
C ARG A 67 15.95 15.86 1.10
N PRO A 68 15.53 17.05 0.64
CA PRO A 68 14.97 18.08 1.52
C PRO A 68 13.77 17.59 2.36
N THR A 69 12.95 16.69 1.80
CA THR A 69 11.75 16.14 2.45
C THR A 69 12.00 14.88 3.30
N THR A 70 13.26 14.54 3.58
CA THR A 70 13.58 13.38 4.43
C THR A 70 13.13 13.59 5.87
N ARG A 71 12.70 12.50 6.53
CA ARG A 71 12.37 12.51 7.97
C ARG A 71 13.59 12.23 8.86
N MET A 72 14.72 11.80 8.28
CA MET A 72 15.94 11.62 9.04
C MET A 72 16.51 13.00 9.38
N PRO A 73 16.65 13.34 10.66
CA PRO A 73 17.03 14.69 11.05
C PRO A 73 18.53 14.92 10.85
N ARG A 74 18.94 16.19 10.89
CA ARG A 74 20.35 16.54 10.90
C ARG A 74 20.91 16.44 12.31
N PHE A 75 21.74 15.42 12.55
CA PHE A 75 22.44 15.24 13.81
C PHE A 75 23.64 16.18 13.93
N ARG A 76 24.01 16.57 15.15
CA ARG A 76 25.14 17.46 15.45
C ARG A 76 26.45 16.66 15.60
N LEU A 77 26.76 15.83 14.62
CA LEU A 77 27.96 15.00 14.60
C LEU A 77 29.19 15.81 14.16
N THR A 78 30.34 15.57 14.78
CA THR A 78 31.63 16.02 14.28
C THR A 78 32.04 15.21 13.03
N ASP A 79 32.98 15.69 12.23
CA ASP A 79 33.45 14.93 11.06
C ASP A 79 34.06 13.56 11.43
N GLU A 80 34.71 13.46 12.59
CA GLU A 80 35.20 12.17 13.10
C GLU A 80 34.06 11.23 13.46
N GLU A 81 33.00 11.74 14.10
CA GLU A 81 31.81 10.95 14.43
C GLU A 81 31.05 10.51 13.17
N VAL A 82 30.96 11.37 12.14
CA VAL A 82 30.40 11.00 10.84
C VAL A 82 31.18 9.84 10.24
N LYS A 83 32.51 9.91 10.23
CA LYS A 83 33.37 8.81 9.74
C LYS A 83 33.16 7.53 10.55
N ALA A 84 33.15 7.64 11.88
CA ALA A 84 32.96 6.52 12.79
C ALA A 84 31.62 5.83 12.59
N VAL A 85 30.51 6.57 12.62
CA VAL A 85 29.15 6.04 12.40
C VAL A 85 29.03 5.39 11.02
N SER A 86 29.62 6.01 9.99
CA SER A 86 29.59 5.46 8.64
C SER A 86 30.36 4.14 8.55
N ALA A 87 31.54 4.05 9.16
CA ALA A 87 32.33 2.83 9.24
C ALA A 87 31.60 1.74 10.02
N PHE A 88 30.95 2.09 11.14
CA PHE A 88 30.14 1.16 11.92
C PHE A 88 28.97 0.60 11.12
N ILE A 89 28.17 1.46 10.49
CA ILE A 89 27.03 1.04 9.67
C ILE A 89 27.52 0.12 8.54
N TRP A 90 28.56 0.54 7.82
CA TRP A 90 29.13 -0.23 6.71
C TRP A 90 29.62 -1.62 7.17
N GLN A 91 30.50 -1.69 8.16
CA GLN A 91 31.10 -2.95 8.62
C GLN A 91 30.15 -3.85 9.42
N SER A 92 28.97 -3.36 9.81
CA SER A 92 27.92 -4.16 10.45
C SER A 92 26.93 -4.71 9.42
N GLY A 93 26.97 -4.21 8.18
CA GLY A 93 26.15 -4.71 7.09
C GLY A 93 26.56 -6.12 6.65
N ILE A 94 25.57 -6.86 6.13
CA ILE A 94 25.74 -8.20 5.58
C ILE A 94 26.76 -8.18 4.45
N ASP A 95 27.77 -9.05 4.56
CA ASP A 95 28.67 -9.37 3.47
C ASP A 95 28.01 -10.40 2.55
N ALA A 96 27.45 -9.92 1.44
CA ALA A 96 26.89 -10.78 0.40
C ALA A 96 27.10 -10.12 -0.96
N ARG A 97 27.15 -10.94 -2.01
CA ARG A 97 27.22 -10.47 -3.39
C ARG A 97 25.92 -10.82 -4.09
N LEU A 98 25.26 -9.81 -4.64
CA LEU A 98 24.06 -10.04 -5.44
C LEU A 98 24.42 -10.54 -6.84
N PRO A 99 23.54 -11.35 -7.46
CA PRO A 99 23.68 -11.70 -8.87
C PRO A 99 23.67 -10.44 -9.74
N ALA A 100 24.68 -10.30 -10.60
CA ALA A 100 24.81 -9.18 -11.50
C ALA A 100 23.62 -9.11 -12.47
N GLN A 101 23.08 -7.91 -12.69
CA GLN A 101 21.95 -7.66 -13.57
C GLN A 101 22.39 -6.92 -14.83
N SER A 102 21.83 -7.32 -15.97
CA SER A 102 21.98 -6.55 -17.21
C SER A 102 21.22 -5.21 -17.13
N ARG A 103 21.63 -4.26 -17.97
CA ARG A 103 20.89 -3.00 -18.13
C ARG A 103 19.59 -3.25 -18.89
N GLY A 104 18.48 -2.70 -18.40
CA GLY A 104 17.23 -2.63 -19.13
C GLY A 104 17.11 -1.36 -19.99
N ASP A 105 16.00 -1.26 -20.72
CA ASP A 105 15.60 -0.11 -21.54
C ASP A 105 14.94 0.97 -20.66
N ALA A 106 15.59 2.14 -20.58
CA ALA A 106 15.13 3.25 -19.76
C ALA A 106 13.82 3.89 -20.27
N ALA A 107 13.55 3.89 -21.58
CA ALA A 107 12.31 4.46 -22.11
C ALA A 107 11.11 3.56 -21.75
N LYS A 108 11.25 2.24 -21.91
CA LYS A 108 10.26 1.27 -21.41
C LYS A 108 10.12 1.34 -19.89
N GLY A 109 11.22 1.59 -19.19
CA GLY A 109 11.25 1.78 -17.74
C GLY A 109 10.42 2.95 -17.27
N LYS A 110 10.56 4.10 -17.93
CA LYS A 110 9.75 5.29 -17.67
C LYS A 110 8.25 5.00 -17.84
N THR A 111 7.88 4.41 -18.98
CA THR A 111 6.49 4.03 -19.25
C THR A 111 5.95 3.08 -18.16
N SER A 112 6.73 2.09 -17.76
CA SER A 112 6.32 1.15 -16.70
C SER A 112 6.17 1.85 -15.35
N PHE A 113 7.10 2.74 -15.00
CA PHE A 113 7.02 3.52 -13.76
C PHE A 113 5.75 4.38 -13.68
N GLU A 114 5.38 5.04 -14.78
CA GLU A 114 4.20 5.91 -14.86
C GLU A 114 2.88 5.12 -14.91
N THR A 115 2.91 3.88 -15.40
CA THR A 115 1.69 3.11 -15.68
C THR A 115 1.39 2.03 -14.65
N ARG A 116 2.39 1.45 -13.99
CA ARG A 116 2.20 0.32 -13.05
C ARG A 116 1.69 0.73 -11.68
N GLY A 117 1.75 2.04 -11.35
CA GLY A 117 1.26 2.61 -10.09
C GLY A 117 2.33 3.15 -9.15
N CYS A 118 3.61 3.16 -9.55
CA CYS A 118 4.71 3.66 -8.71
C CYS A 118 4.46 5.10 -8.24
N MET A 119 3.87 5.94 -9.10
CA MET A 119 3.57 7.35 -8.83
C MET A 119 2.48 7.59 -7.78
N GLY A 120 1.70 6.56 -7.43
CA GLY A 120 0.73 6.64 -6.34
C GLY A 120 1.38 6.68 -4.96
N CYS A 121 2.67 6.36 -4.86
CA CYS A 121 3.44 6.45 -3.62
C CYS A 121 4.73 7.27 -3.77
N HIS A 122 5.40 7.18 -4.92
CA HIS A 122 6.70 7.80 -5.18
C HIS A 122 6.58 9.04 -6.06
N SER A 123 7.41 10.04 -5.79
CA SER A 123 7.61 11.17 -6.68
C SER A 123 8.93 11.09 -7.43
N VAL A 124 9.00 11.72 -8.60
CA VAL A 124 10.22 12.02 -9.36
C VAL A 124 10.24 13.49 -9.76
N GLY A 125 11.39 14.04 -10.11
CA GLY A 125 11.61 15.48 -10.23
C GLY A 125 11.80 16.18 -8.88
N GLU A 126 12.19 17.46 -8.93
CA GLU A 126 12.47 18.32 -7.78
C GLU A 126 11.88 19.72 -8.02
N GLY A 127 11.66 20.48 -6.94
CA GLY A 127 11.01 21.78 -7.02
C GLY A 127 9.63 21.69 -7.71
N ASP A 128 9.37 22.63 -8.62
CA ASP A 128 8.11 22.70 -9.37
C ASP A 128 7.97 21.60 -10.43
N ALA A 129 9.07 20.95 -10.82
CA ALA A 129 9.07 19.83 -11.75
C ALA A 129 8.75 18.48 -11.07
N ARG A 130 8.50 18.47 -9.75
CA ARG A 130 8.19 17.26 -9.00
C ARG A 130 6.79 16.74 -9.35
N VAL A 131 6.71 15.48 -9.77
CA VAL A 131 5.47 14.77 -10.10
C VAL A 131 5.34 13.48 -9.30
N GLY A 132 4.10 13.09 -8.99
CA GLY A 132 3.78 11.89 -8.18
C GLY A 132 3.61 12.17 -6.69
N ALA A 133 3.25 11.13 -5.94
CA ALA A 133 2.90 11.22 -4.52
C ALA A 133 4.13 11.40 -3.61
N THR A 134 3.91 11.97 -2.43
CA THR A 134 4.96 12.21 -1.41
C THR A 134 4.89 11.24 -0.22
N PHE A 135 4.03 10.22 -0.30
CA PHE A 135 3.91 9.20 0.74
C PHE A 135 5.22 8.42 0.96
N ALA A 136 5.89 8.06 -0.13
CA ALA A 136 7.16 7.37 -0.14
C ALA A 136 8.29 8.27 -0.67
N ALA A 137 9.50 7.73 -0.64
CA ALA A 137 10.71 8.43 -1.04
C ALA A 137 10.63 9.01 -2.46
N ASN A 138 11.07 10.26 -2.63
CA ASN A 138 11.40 10.79 -3.95
C ASN A 138 12.58 10.00 -4.54
N LEU A 139 12.42 9.53 -5.78
CA LEU A 139 13.34 8.61 -6.44
C LEU A 139 14.29 9.26 -7.45
N THR A 140 14.20 10.57 -7.70
CA THR A 140 15.03 11.29 -8.69
C THR A 140 16.52 10.95 -8.56
N ARG A 141 17.04 10.95 -7.33
CA ARG A 141 18.46 10.77 -7.08
C ARG A 141 18.84 9.35 -6.65
N VAL A 142 17.94 8.37 -6.76
CA VAL A 142 18.18 7.02 -6.21
C VAL A 142 19.40 6.34 -6.84
N GLY A 143 19.68 6.62 -8.12
CA GLY A 143 20.85 6.09 -8.85
C GLY A 143 22.20 6.59 -8.33
N GLU A 144 22.24 7.70 -7.57
CA GLU A 144 23.47 8.23 -6.97
C GLU A 144 23.93 7.38 -5.78
N LYS A 145 22.99 6.71 -5.09
CA LYS A 145 23.27 5.99 -3.84
C LYS A 145 23.18 4.47 -3.95
N ALA A 146 22.28 3.97 -4.80
CA ALA A 146 21.92 2.57 -4.80
C ALA A 146 22.85 1.73 -5.69
N ASN A 147 23.14 0.52 -5.24
CA ASN A 147 23.65 -0.54 -6.12
C ASN A 147 22.55 -0.90 -7.14
N TYR A 148 22.92 -1.08 -8.41
CA TYR A 148 21.95 -1.37 -9.48
C TYR A 148 21.31 -2.75 -9.34
N ASP A 149 22.09 -3.77 -9.00
CA ASP A 149 21.59 -5.14 -8.83
C ASP A 149 20.61 -5.21 -7.67
N TYR A 150 20.92 -4.49 -6.57
CA TYR A 150 19.99 -4.32 -5.46
C TYR A 150 18.72 -3.61 -5.88
N LEU A 151 18.82 -2.53 -6.67
CA LEU A 151 17.67 -1.77 -7.13
C LEU A 151 16.73 -2.64 -7.97
N VAL A 152 17.27 -3.47 -8.86
CA VAL A 152 16.48 -4.43 -9.66
C VAL A 152 15.80 -5.45 -8.75
N ARG A 153 16.53 -6.08 -7.81
CA ARG A 153 15.98 -7.03 -6.84
C ARG A 153 14.83 -6.41 -6.04
N TRP A 154 15.06 -5.21 -5.49
CA TRP A 154 14.08 -4.49 -4.67
C TRP A 154 12.81 -4.11 -5.45
N ILE A 155 12.95 -3.70 -6.71
CA ILE A 155 11.78 -3.40 -7.57
C ILE A 155 10.99 -4.67 -7.90
N HIS A 156 11.68 -5.79 -8.13
CA HIS A 156 11.05 -7.07 -8.44
C HIS A 156 10.31 -7.63 -7.23
N ASN A 157 11.00 -7.74 -6.09
CA ASN A 157 10.40 -8.16 -4.84
C ASN A 157 11.01 -7.40 -3.64
N PRO A 158 10.31 -6.40 -3.09
CA PRO A 158 10.82 -5.62 -1.96
C PRO A 158 10.83 -6.41 -0.64
N ARG A 159 10.21 -7.60 -0.59
CA ARG A 159 10.23 -8.50 0.58
C ARG A 159 11.46 -9.40 0.63
N ASP A 160 12.24 -9.51 -0.44
CA ASP A 160 13.44 -10.35 -0.46
C ASP A 160 14.46 -9.88 0.59
N ARG A 161 14.74 -10.76 1.56
CA ARG A 161 15.90 -10.64 2.46
C ARG A 161 17.09 -11.41 1.92
N THR A 162 18.27 -10.93 2.27
CA THR A 162 19.55 -11.60 2.00
C THR A 162 19.85 -12.70 3.02
N ARG A 163 19.32 -12.57 4.25
CA ARG A 163 19.44 -13.54 5.34
C ARG A 163 18.16 -13.54 6.19
N PRO A 164 17.73 -14.68 6.76
CA PRO A 164 16.63 -14.73 7.69
C PRO A 164 17.07 -14.14 9.02
N PHE A 165 16.11 -13.59 9.74
CA PHE A 165 16.32 -13.08 11.08
C PHE A 165 15.63 -13.99 12.08
N CYS A 166 16.38 -14.43 13.09
CA CYS A 166 15.82 -15.11 14.24
C CYS A 166 15.30 -14.06 15.23
N PRO A 167 13.99 -13.98 15.52
CA PRO A 167 13.46 -13.04 16.50
C PRO A 167 13.90 -13.34 17.93
N TYR A 168 14.25 -14.60 18.23
CA TYR A 168 14.65 -15.03 19.56
C TYR A 168 16.13 -14.72 19.84
N GLU A 169 17.02 -15.00 18.89
CA GLU A 169 18.44 -14.63 18.98
C GLU A 169 18.72 -13.16 18.58
N GLU A 170 17.70 -12.48 18.03
CA GLU A 170 17.76 -11.07 17.63
C GLU A 170 18.88 -10.75 16.63
N ARG A 171 19.21 -11.70 15.75
CA ARG A 171 20.24 -11.55 14.71
C ARG A 171 19.87 -12.28 13.43
N ASP A 172 20.54 -11.92 12.33
CA ASP A 172 20.46 -12.71 11.11
C ASP A 172 21.30 -13.99 11.21
N LEU A 173 20.75 -15.08 10.69
CA LEU A 173 21.45 -16.37 10.66
C LEU A 173 22.39 -16.46 9.46
N THR A 174 23.46 -17.23 9.62
CA THR A 174 24.52 -17.40 8.62
C THR A 174 24.58 -18.84 8.09
N PRO A 175 25.27 -19.10 6.97
CA PRO A 175 25.49 -20.47 6.49
C PRO A 175 26.11 -21.38 7.55
N GLU A 176 26.98 -20.84 8.39
CA GLU A 176 27.63 -21.55 9.49
C GLU A 176 26.62 -21.98 10.58
N ASP A 177 25.58 -21.18 10.85
CA ASP A 177 24.50 -21.58 11.76
C ASP A 177 23.84 -22.87 11.29
N TYR A 178 23.50 -22.95 10.01
CA TYR A 178 22.87 -24.14 9.42
C TYR A 178 23.83 -25.33 9.36
N ALA A 179 25.09 -25.07 8.97
CA ALA A 179 26.12 -26.11 8.88
C ALA A 179 26.40 -26.79 10.22
N ARG A 180 26.34 -26.06 11.34
CA ARG A 180 26.50 -26.64 12.69
C ARG A 180 25.46 -27.71 13.03
N HIS A 181 24.29 -27.65 12.41
CA HIS A 181 23.19 -28.60 12.61
C HIS A 181 23.07 -29.61 11.46
N GLY A 182 24.02 -29.63 10.51
CA GLY A 182 23.97 -30.50 9.34
C GLY A 182 22.83 -30.17 8.37
N LEU A 183 22.30 -28.94 8.42
CA LEU A 183 21.19 -28.50 7.58
C LEU A 183 21.70 -27.72 6.35
N PRO A 184 21.06 -27.86 5.18
CA PRO A 184 21.36 -27.03 4.03
C PRO A 184 20.88 -25.60 4.30
N PHE A 185 21.64 -24.61 3.84
CA PHE A 185 21.27 -23.21 3.93
C PHE A 185 20.16 -22.88 2.92
N VAL A 186 18.92 -23.16 3.30
CA VAL A 186 17.70 -22.93 2.51
C VAL A 186 16.75 -22.08 3.34
N PHE A 187 16.23 -21.02 2.71
CA PHE A 187 15.23 -20.14 3.30
C PHE A 187 14.03 -20.13 2.40
N ASP A 188 12.91 -20.68 2.88
CA ASP A 188 11.64 -20.62 2.16
C ASP A 188 10.53 -20.15 3.10
N LEU A 189 9.39 -19.77 2.53
CA LEU A 189 8.27 -19.22 3.29
C LEU A 189 7.46 -20.30 4.03
N GLU A 190 7.78 -21.57 3.86
CA GLU A 190 6.95 -22.70 4.29
C GLU A 190 7.59 -23.52 5.44
N HIS A 191 8.92 -23.46 5.62
CA HIS A 191 9.67 -24.31 6.56
C HIS A 191 10.65 -23.56 7.47
N SER A 192 10.64 -22.22 7.47
CA SER A 192 11.68 -21.43 8.12
C SER A 192 11.56 -21.37 9.63
N THR A 193 12.04 -22.42 10.31
CA THR A 193 12.34 -22.43 11.74
C THR A 193 13.85 -22.28 11.95
N CYS A 194 14.22 -21.64 13.06
CA CYS A 194 15.60 -21.40 13.44
C CYS A 194 16.28 -22.75 13.75
N PRO A 195 17.40 -23.08 13.11
CA PRO A 195 18.10 -24.33 13.39
C PRO A 195 18.71 -24.35 14.80
N ASN A 196 18.92 -23.19 15.42
CA ASN A 196 19.51 -23.09 16.75
C ASN A 196 18.49 -23.23 17.90
N ASP A 197 17.24 -22.79 17.70
CA ASP A 197 16.24 -22.71 18.78
C ASP A 197 14.82 -23.17 18.40
N GLY A 198 14.56 -23.49 17.13
CA GLY A 198 13.27 -23.97 16.65
C GLY A 198 12.18 -22.90 16.42
N HIS A 199 12.41 -21.62 16.69
CA HIS A 199 11.43 -20.55 16.47
C HIS A 199 11.29 -20.17 15.00
N GLU A 200 10.12 -19.69 14.59
CA GLU A 200 9.88 -19.21 13.24
C GLU A 200 10.79 -18.02 12.88
N LEU A 201 11.43 -18.08 11.71
CA LEU A 201 12.32 -17.05 11.22
C LEU A 201 11.55 -15.98 10.45
N GLN A 202 12.03 -14.73 10.57
CA GLN A 202 11.65 -13.68 9.64
C GLN A 202 12.46 -13.80 8.35
N VAL A 203 11.85 -14.35 7.31
CA VAL A 203 12.44 -14.50 5.98
C VAL A 203 12.14 -13.36 5.01
N GLU A 204 11.27 -12.42 5.43
CA GLU A 204 10.83 -11.31 4.57
C GLU A 204 11.15 -9.95 5.20
N GLN A 205 11.48 -8.98 4.35
CA GLN A 205 11.74 -7.60 4.75
C GLN A 205 10.46 -6.95 5.26
N MET A 206 10.56 -6.23 6.39
CA MET A 206 9.47 -5.43 6.93
C MET A 206 9.34 -4.11 6.15
N THR A 207 8.56 -4.14 5.06
CA THR A 207 8.38 -2.98 4.18
C THR A 207 6.91 -2.74 3.85
N VAL A 208 6.55 -1.46 3.73
CA VAL A 208 5.24 -1.05 3.18
C VAL A 208 5.24 -0.97 1.65
N MET A 209 6.42 -1.07 1.01
CA MET A 209 6.50 -1.11 -0.45
C MET A 209 5.92 -2.44 -0.92
N PRO A 210 4.81 -2.43 -1.68
CA PRO A 210 4.18 -3.66 -2.11
C PRO A 210 4.92 -4.28 -3.30
N SER A 211 4.63 -5.55 -3.57
CA SER A 211 4.98 -6.13 -4.86
C SER A 211 3.98 -5.67 -5.92
N LEU A 212 4.48 -5.10 -7.01
CA LEU A 212 3.70 -4.84 -8.23
C LEU A 212 3.70 -6.06 -9.17
N ARG A 213 4.29 -7.19 -8.74
CA ARG A 213 4.38 -8.46 -9.47
C ARG A 213 5.02 -8.27 -10.86
N LEU A 214 6.05 -7.44 -10.94
CA LEU A 214 6.72 -7.09 -12.19
C LEU A 214 7.63 -8.22 -12.65
N SER A 215 7.72 -8.43 -13.96
CA SER A 215 8.76 -9.29 -14.52
C SER A 215 10.17 -8.76 -14.20
N TRP A 216 11.17 -9.64 -14.28
CA TRP A 216 12.58 -9.24 -14.13
C TRP A 216 13.01 -8.24 -15.21
N GLU A 217 12.48 -8.35 -16.44
CA GLU A 217 12.76 -7.39 -17.52
C GLU A 217 12.20 -6.01 -17.19
N GLU A 218 10.93 -5.92 -16.79
CA GLU A 218 10.33 -4.64 -16.37
C GLU A 218 11.07 -4.04 -15.18
N SER A 219 11.50 -4.86 -14.23
CA SER A 219 12.27 -4.41 -13.07
C SER A 219 13.61 -3.81 -13.48
N ARG A 220 14.33 -4.43 -14.42
CA ARG A 220 15.55 -3.88 -15.04
C ARG A 220 15.29 -2.59 -15.80
N ASN A 221 14.21 -2.53 -16.59
CA ASN A 221 13.84 -1.34 -17.35
C ASN A 221 13.59 -0.16 -16.41
N ILE A 222 12.79 -0.35 -15.34
CA ILE A 222 12.54 0.69 -14.33
C ILE A 222 13.81 1.08 -13.60
N ALA A 223 14.64 0.12 -13.20
CA ALA A 223 15.92 0.42 -12.55
C ALA A 223 16.85 1.25 -13.46
N SER A 224 16.92 0.90 -14.75
CA SER A 224 17.66 1.68 -15.75
C SER A 224 17.12 3.10 -15.85
N TYR A 225 15.79 3.28 -15.95
CA TYR A 225 15.17 4.60 -15.93
C TYR A 225 15.55 5.41 -14.69
N LEU A 226 15.40 4.85 -13.50
CA LEU A 226 15.72 5.55 -12.24
C LEU A 226 17.21 5.93 -12.14
N VAL A 227 18.11 5.16 -12.73
CA VAL A 227 19.53 5.51 -12.81
C VAL A 227 19.77 6.69 -13.73
N THR A 228 18.95 6.91 -14.77
CA THR A 228 19.08 8.08 -15.65
C THR A 228 18.71 9.41 -14.96
N LEU A 229 17.95 9.36 -13.85
CA LEU A 229 17.48 10.56 -13.14
C LEU A 229 18.52 11.20 -12.21
N LYS A 230 19.66 10.55 -12.00
CA LYS A 230 20.75 11.04 -11.14
C LYS A 230 21.26 12.42 -11.61
N ARG A 231 21.63 13.28 -10.66
CA ARG A 231 22.32 14.54 -10.97
C ARG A 231 23.81 14.34 -11.17
N HIS A 232 24.40 13.43 -10.40
CA HIS A 232 25.82 13.14 -10.41
C HIS A 232 26.10 11.66 -10.63
N ASP A 233 27.26 11.36 -11.22
CA ASP A 233 27.70 9.98 -11.35
C ASP A 233 28.05 9.35 -10.02
N ALA A 234 27.94 8.03 -10.00
CA ALA A 234 27.95 7.20 -8.82
C ALA A 234 29.35 6.96 -8.21
N GLY A 235 30.26 7.89 -8.45
CA GLY A 235 31.63 7.99 -7.93
C GLY A 235 32.10 9.44 -7.77
N SER A 236 31.15 10.39 -7.76
CA SER A 236 31.41 11.81 -7.53
C SER A 236 31.70 12.13 -6.06
N ASN A 237 31.33 11.23 -5.14
CA ASN A 237 31.64 11.39 -3.72
C ASN A 237 33.11 11.00 -3.45
N PRO A 238 33.77 11.65 -2.48
CA PRO A 238 35.14 11.30 -2.11
C PRO A 238 35.28 9.83 -1.70
N ALA A 239 36.43 9.24 -2.01
CA ALA A 239 36.76 7.88 -1.60
C ALA A 239 36.64 7.73 -0.06
N ALA A 240 35.95 6.69 0.37
CA ALA A 240 35.67 6.43 1.78
C ALA A 240 36.50 5.26 2.32
N GLU A 241 37.81 5.32 2.13
CA GLU A 241 38.76 4.25 2.51
C GLU A 241 38.71 3.91 4.01
N PHE A 242 38.38 4.91 4.84
CA PHE A 242 38.23 4.78 6.29
C PHE A 242 37.08 3.84 6.72
N LEU A 243 36.17 3.48 5.82
CA LEU A 243 34.99 2.69 6.19
C LEU A 243 35.32 1.30 6.70
N ASN A 244 36.49 0.76 6.37
CA ASN A 244 36.93 -0.58 6.82
C ASN A 244 37.82 -0.53 8.07
N ASP A 245 38.01 0.63 8.71
CA ASP A 245 38.80 0.76 9.93
C ASP A 245 38.04 0.19 11.15
N PRO A 246 38.56 -0.86 11.82
CA PRO A 246 37.91 -1.45 13.00
C PRO A 246 37.80 -0.50 14.21
N GLN A 247 38.73 0.45 14.37
CA GLN A 247 38.67 1.42 15.47
C GLN A 247 37.51 2.40 15.26
N LEU A 248 37.30 2.83 14.01
CA LEU A 248 36.14 3.63 13.64
C LEU A 248 34.83 2.86 13.79
N LYS A 249 34.81 1.54 13.53
CA LYS A 249 33.62 0.70 13.82
C LYS A 249 33.26 0.74 15.30
N ALA A 250 34.23 0.56 16.19
CA ALA A 250 33.99 0.57 17.64
C ALA A 250 33.46 1.95 18.11
N LYS A 251 34.16 3.04 17.75
CA LYS A 251 33.72 4.42 18.06
C LYS A 251 32.34 4.70 17.46
N GLY A 252 32.08 4.25 16.23
CA GLY A 252 30.83 4.47 15.54
C GLY A 252 29.64 3.77 16.19
N ARG A 253 29.85 2.58 16.77
CA ARG A 253 28.82 1.88 17.54
C ARG A 253 28.40 2.68 18.76
N GLU A 254 29.35 3.23 19.50
CA GLU A 254 29.09 4.07 20.67
C GLU A 254 28.32 5.34 20.30
N VAL A 255 28.73 6.01 19.22
CA VAL A 255 28.05 7.21 18.72
C VAL A 255 26.63 6.88 18.25
N ALA A 256 26.45 5.81 17.46
CA ALA A 256 25.13 5.39 16.98
C ALA A 256 24.17 5.02 18.13
N PHE A 257 24.68 4.37 19.17
CA PHE A 257 23.93 4.10 20.39
C PHE A 257 23.57 5.40 21.13
N ARG A 258 24.54 6.30 21.34
CA ARG A 258 24.36 7.58 22.05
C ARG A 258 23.31 8.48 21.40
N TYR A 259 23.31 8.56 20.07
CA TYR A 259 22.35 9.33 19.28
C TYR A 259 21.07 8.57 18.95
N GLY A 260 20.95 7.31 19.40
CA GLY A 260 19.72 6.53 19.32
C GLY A 260 19.30 6.18 17.89
N CYS A 261 20.27 5.95 17.00
CA CYS A 261 20.00 5.61 15.59
C CYS A 261 19.09 4.37 15.48
N ALA A 262 19.24 3.41 16.39
CA ALA A 262 18.42 2.19 16.48
C ALA A 262 16.95 2.43 16.87
N GLY A 263 16.63 3.60 17.44
CA GLY A 263 15.23 3.98 17.72
C GLY A 263 14.39 4.13 16.44
N CYS A 264 15.05 4.39 15.31
CA CYS A 264 14.42 4.50 13.99
C CYS A 264 14.83 3.37 13.03
N HIS A 265 16.08 2.91 13.08
CA HIS A 265 16.66 1.97 12.12
C HIS A 265 16.87 0.57 12.71
N GLU A 266 16.84 -0.45 11.86
CA GLU A 266 17.39 -1.77 12.21
C GLU A 266 18.87 -1.80 11.86
N ILE A 267 19.71 -2.04 12.88
CA ILE A 267 21.17 -2.02 12.76
C ILE A 267 21.70 -3.25 13.45
N ALA A 268 22.53 -4.02 12.75
CA ALA A 268 23.18 -5.20 13.32
C ALA A 268 24.04 -4.82 14.54
N GLY A 269 23.83 -5.52 15.66
CA GLY A 269 24.52 -5.29 16.93
C GLY A 269 23.90 -4.19 17.81
N LEU A 270 22.74 -3.65 17.43
CA LEU A 270 21.95 -2.66 18.17
C LEU A 270 20.44 -2.97 18.13
N GLU A 271 20.04 -4.21 17.88
CA GLU A 271 18.63 -4.62 17.76
C GLU A 271 17.81 -4.30 19.02
N ASN A 272 18.42 -4.40 20.19
CA ASN A 272 17.78 -4.20 21.50
C ASN A 272 17.93 -2.79 22.04
N ALA A 273 18.59 -1.90 21.29
CA ALA A 273 18.76 -0.53 21.73
C ALA A 273 17.39 0.15 21.74
N GLY A 274 16.96 0.58 22.92
CA GLY A 274 15.71 1.30 23.11
C GLY A 274 15.72 2.67 22.45
N ARG A 275 14.53 3.29 22.36
CA ARG A 275 14.42 4.69 21.98
C ARG A 275 15.04 5.56 23.08
N ILE A 276 15.86 6.52 22.69
CA ILE A 276 16.55 7.43 23.64
C ILE A 276 15.74 8.68 24.00
N GLY A 277 14.65 8.94 23.26
CA GLY A 277 13.83 10.14 23.44
C GLY A 277 12.85 9.98 24.61
N THR A 278 12.51 11.09 25.25
CA THR A 278 11.41 11.16 26.21
C THR A 278 10.10 10.72 25.55
N GLU A 279 9.26 10.02 26.30
CA GLU A 279 7.90 9.69 25.90
C GLU A 279 7.06 10.99 25.84
N LEU A 280 6.29 11.19 24.77
CA LEU A 280 5.60 12.47 24.49
C LEU A 280 4.07 12.39 24.58
N THR A 281 3.51 11.27 25.02
CA THR A 281 2.06 11.02 25.12
C THR A 281 1.41 11.95 26.14
N GLU A 282 2.14 12.34 27.19
CA GLU A 282 1.64 13.18 28.29
C GLU A 282 2.49 14.44 28.53
N GLU A 283 3.39 14.78 27.59
CA GLU A 283 4.33 15.90 27.76
C GLU A 283 3.63 17.25 27.95
N GLY A 284 2.42 17.41 27.41
CA GLY A 284 1.57 18.58 27.62
C GLY A 284 1.08 18.75 29.06
N SER A 285 0.97 17.66 29.84
CA SER A 285 0.59 17.69 31.26
C SER A 285 1.73 18.06 32.20
N LYS A 286 2.97 18.13 31.71
CA LYS A 286 4.14 18.38 32.55
C LYS A 286 4.07 19.76 33.20
N PRO A 287 4.10 19.89 34.53
CA PRO A 287 4.09 21.20 35.19
C PRO A 287 5.24 22.11 34.73
N LEU A 288 4.99 23.42 34.62
CA LEU A 288 5.97 24.39 34.09
C LEU A 288 7.28 24.46 34.90
N ASP A 289 7.21 24.18 36.20
CA ASP A 289 8.35 24.10 37.11
C ASP A 289 9.19 22.82 36.90
N GLN A 290 8.61 21.77 36.31
CA GLN A 290 9.30 20.54 35.93
C GLN A 290 9.87 20.58 34.50
N ILE A 291 9.51 21.59 33.71
CA ILE A 291 10.10 21.83 32.39
C ILE A 291 11.46 22.51 32.56
N ASP A 292 12.51 21.88 32.03
CA ASP A 292 13.86 22.44 32.08
C ASP A 292 14.07 23.51 30.99
N PHE A 293 13.91 24.77 31.40
CA PHE A 293 14.24 25.93 30.57
C PHE A 293 15.76 26.21 30.48
N ALA A 294 16.61 25.35 31.06
CA ALA A 294 18.05 25.54 31.17
C ALA A 294 18.40 26.96 31.71
N MET A 295 19.40 27.62 31.14
CA MET A 295 19.81 28.98 31.51
C MET A 295 18.81 30.07 31.06
N PHE A 296 17.73 29.71 30.34
CA PHE A 296 16.80 30.68 29.76
C PHE A 296 15.65 31.08 30.67
N LYS A 297 15.46 30.45 31.84
CA LYS A 297 14.29 30.70 32.71
C LYS A 297 14.00 32.18 32.96
N SER A 298 15.02 32.96 33.35
CA SER A 298 14.85 34.41 33.63
C SER A 298 14.56 35.21 32.36
N ARG A 299 15.22 34.86 31.24
CA ARG A 299 14.97 35.49 29.93
C ARG A 299 13.57 35.18 29.42
N ALA A 300 13.11 33.94 29.57
CA ALA A 300 11.77 33.48 29.20
C ALA A 300 10.66 34.25 29.90
N LYS A 301 10.84 34.52 31.19
CA LYS A 301 9.90 35.35 31.96
C LYS A 301 9.86 36.78 31.47
N ARG A 302 11.03 37.41 31.24
CA ARG A 302 11.11 38.80 30.74
C ARG A 302 10.53 38.96 29.33
N GLU A 303 10.77 38.00 28.46
CA GLU A 303 10.33 38.03 27.06
C GLU A 303 8.93 37.40 26.86
N GLY A 304 8.22 37.04 27.94
CA GLY A 304 6.83 36.58 27.87
C GLY A 304 6.59 35.18 27.30
N TRP A 305 7.61 34.31 27.27
CA TRP A 305 7.49 32.94 26.72
C TRP A 305 7.70 31.83 27.75
N PHE A 306 7.69 32.14 29.04
CA PHE A 306 7.70 31.14 30.13
C PHE A 306 6.34 30.41 30.23
N ASN A 307 6.04 29.54 29.26
CA ASN A 307 4.85 28.70 29.17
C ASN A 307 5.12 27.50 28.22
N HIS A 308 4.22 26.51 28.16
CA HIS A 308 4.37 25.31 27.32
C HIS A 308 4.57 25.64 25.84
N LYS A 309 3.72 26.52 25.30
CA LYS A 309 3.80 26.95 23.90
C LYS A 309 5.19 27.53 23.59
N GLY A 310 5.65 28.48 24.40
CA GLY A 310 6.94 29.14 24.23
C GLY A 310 8.13 28.18 24.35
N PHE A 311 8.03 27.19 25.22
CA PHE A 311 9.02 26.10 25.36
C PHE A 311 9.05 25.20 24.12
N PHE A 312 7.92 24.62 23.73
CA PHE A 312 7.84 23.69 22.60
C PHE A 312 8.24 24.35 21.28
N GLU A 313 7.77 25.57 21.00
CA GLU A 313 8.13 26.28 19.77
C GLU A 313 9.65 26.53 19.66
N ARG A 314 10.32 26.84 20.78
CA ARG A 314 11.78 27.04 20.80
C ARG A 314 12.55 25.74 20.71
N LYS A 315 12.10 24.69 21.41
CA LYS A 315 12.72 23.37 21.31
C LYS A 315 12.60 22.79 19.91
N LEU A 316 11.45 22.93 19.25
CA LEU A 316 11.25 22.46 17.87
C LEU A 316 12.03 23.29 16.86
N ARG A 317 12.16 24.61 17.07
CA ARG A 317 12.86 25.52 16.16
C ARG A 317 14.38 25.37 16.22
N LYS A 318 14.94 25.36 17.44
CA LYS A 318 16.39 25.42 17.65
C LYS A 318 16.77 24.75 18.98
N PRO A 319 16.69 23.42 19.08
CA PRO A 319 16.85 22.70 20.35
C PRO A 319 18.20 22.93 21.02
N GLU A 320 19.26 23.19 20.23
CA GLU A 320 20.62 23.44 20.68
C GLU A 320 20.77 24.70 21.53
N THR A 321 19.84 25.65 21.42
CA THR A 321 19.92 26.90 22.19
C THR A 321 19.95 26.63 23.69
N PHE A 322 19.31 25.56 24.15
CA PHE A 322 19.27 25.20 25.57
C PHE A 322 20.59 24.64 26.13
N ASP A 323 21.60 24.39 25.29
CA ASP A 323 22.98 24.14 25.73
C ASP A 323 23.76 25.45 25.95
N GLU A 324 23.26 26.61 25.47
CA GLU A 324 23.98 27.88 25.56
C GLU A 324 24.23 28.31 27.01
N GLY A 325 25.48 28.65 27.32
CA GLY A 325 25.92 29.04 28.66
C GLY A 325 26.15 27.89 29.64
N LEU A 326 25.92 26.63 29.22
CA LEU A 326 26.26 25.45 30.01
C LEU A 326 27.64 24.91 29.63
N ILE A 327 28.48 24.63 30.62
CA ILE A 327 29.74 23.91 30.42
C ILE A 327 29.41 22.42 30.42
N ARG A 328 29.32 21.82 29.22
CA ARG A 328 29.06 20.38 29.05
C ARG A 328 30.12 19.75 28.16
N PRO A 329 30.66 18.56 28.55
CA PRO A 329 31.41 17.70 27.64
C PRO A 329 30.63 17.45 26.34
N PRO A 330 31.31 17.27 25.18
CA PRO A 330 30.63 17.05 23.90
C PRO A 330 29.58 15.94 23.91
N ASP A 331 29.80 14.88 24.68
CA ASP A 331 28.94 13.70 24.82
C ASP A 331 27.72 13.92 25.74
N GLU A 332 27.70 14.98 26.54
CA GLU A 332 26.58 15.36 27.44
C GLU A 332 25.70 16.48 26.89
N ARG A 333 26.03 17.02 25.71
CA ARG A 333 25.21 18.02 25.02
C ARG A 333 23.85 17.45 24.63
N LEU A 334 22.86 18.32 24.46
CA LEU A 334 21.52 17.90 24.07
C LEU A 334 21.55 17.07 22.77
N ARG A 335 20.82 15.97 22.75
CA ARG A 335 20.84 15.04 21.61
C ARG A 335 19.72 15.27 20.61
N MET A 336 18.71 16.07 20.99
CA MET A 336 17.59 16.41 20.11
C MET A 336 18.13 17.06 18.83
N PRO A 337 17.92 16.44 17.66
CA PRO A 337 18.45 16.95 16.42
C PRO A 337 17.57 18.08 15.89
N ASN A 338 18.09 18.85 14.94
CA ASN A 338 17.28 19.85 14.25
C ASN A 338 16.47 19.17 13.14
N LEU A 339 15.15 19.35 13.18
CA LEU A 339 14.19 18.76 12.26
C LEU A 339 13.92 19.62 11.02
N ASP A 340 14.47 20.84 10.97
CA ASP A 340 14.31 21.83 9.89
C ASP A 340 12.83 22.13 9.55
N LEU A 341 12.01 22.24 10.60
CA LEU A 341 10.57 22.45 10.50
C LEU A 341 10.23 23.89 10.10
N LYS A 342 9.23 24.03 9.23
CA LYS A 342 8.65 25.33 8.88
C LYS A 342 7.85 25.93 10.05
N PRO A 343 7.65 27.25 10.08
CA PRO A 343 6.87 27.89 11.16
C PRO A 343 5.47 27.30 11.37
N GLU A 344 4.80 26.93 10.28
CA GLU A 344 3.45 26.33 10.32
C GLU A 344 3.50 24.91 10.92
N GLU A 345 4.54 24.13 10.59
CA GLU A 345 4.75 22.78 11.12
C GLU A 345 5.09 22.82 12.62
N ILE A 346 5.92 23.78 13.04
CA ILE A 346 6.22 24.02 14.46
C ILE A 346 4.93 24.34 15.22
N THR A 347 4.07 25.18 14.65
CA THR A 347 2.79 25.56 15.26
C THR A 347 1.87 24.34 15.38
N ALA A 348 1.73 23.55 14.32
CA ALA A 348 0.91 22.34 14.33
C ALA A 348 1.40 21.30 15.35
N LEU A 349 2.72 21.05 15.40
CA LEU A 349 3.32 20.12 16.36
C LEU A 349 3.21 20.64 17.80
N THR A 350 3.36 21.94 18.01
CA THR A 350 3.16 22.54 19.34
C THR A 350 1.73 22.34 19.82
N THR A 351 0.74 22.59 18.95
CA THR A 351 -0.67 22.34 19.27
C THR A 351 -0.92 20.87 19.61
N PHE A 352 -0.33 19.95 18.85
CA PHE A 352 -0.40 18.51 19.14
C PHE A 352 0.20 18.18 20.51
N LEU A 353 1.44 18.60 20.78
CA LEU A 353 2.15 18.34 22.05
C LEU A 353 1.45 18.96 23.26
N MET A 354 0.86 20.14 23.11
CA MET A 354 0.05 20.76 24.16
C MET A 354 -1.25 19.99 24.43
N GLY A 355 -1.77 19.27 23.43
CA GLY A 355 -2.93 18.38 23.58
C GLY A 355 -2.57 16.97 24.05
N SER A 356 -1.29 16.60 24.05
CA SER A 356 -0.75 15.35 24.60
C SER A 356 -0.73 15.42 26.13
N VAL A 357 -1.90 15.36 26.75
CA VAL A 357 -2.10 15.47 28.19
C VAL A 357 -2.46 14.12 28.78
N ASP A 358 -1.99 13.84 30.01
CA ASP A 358 -2.59 12.85 30.90
C ASP A 358 -4.04 13.24 31.14
N SER A 359 -4.94 12.64 30.37
CA SER A 359 -6.36 12.79 30.56
C SER A 359 -6.77 11.91 31.73
N GLN A 360 -6.88 12.51 32.92
CA GLN A 360 -7.57 11.92 34.08
C GLN A 360 -9.09 11.74 33.86
N LEU A 361 -9.56 11.83 32.61
CA LEU A 361 -10.94 11.62 32.26
C LEU A 361 -11.26 10.13 32.41
N PRO A 362 -12.36 9.77 33.09
CA PRO A 362 -12.84 8.39 33.10
C PRO A 362 -12.98 7.82 31.68
N GLU A 363 -12.74 6.51 31.52
CA GLU A 363 -12.74 5.81 30.23
C GLU A 363 -13.98 6.11 29.36
N ARG A 364 -15.14 6.36 29.98
CA ARG A 364 -16.40 6.74 29.34
C ARG A 364 -16.34 8.01 28.46
N TYR A 365 -15.35 8.89 28.67
CA TYR A 365 -15.18 10.10 27.85
C TYR A 365 -14.31 9.84 26.62
N PHE A 366 -13.61 8.71 26.56
CA PHE A 366 -12.88 8.32 25.35
C PHE A 366 -13.84 7.69 24.36
N TYR A 367 -13.73 8.12 23.11
CA TYR A 367 -14.48 7.51 22.02
C TYR A 367 -13.84 6.16 21.64
N GLN A 368 -14.26 5.10 22.31
CA GLN A 368 -13.86 3.72 22.04
C GLN A 368 -15.09 2.89 21.64
N PRO A 369 -15.56 2.99 20.39
CA PRO A 369 -16.72 2.22 19.96
C PRO A 369 -16.44 0.72 20.06
N GLU A 370 -17.47 -0.06 20.37
CA GLU A 370 -17.42 -1.54 20.38
C GLU A 370 -18.16 -2.16 19.19
N ASP A 371 -18.81 -1.33 18.37
CA ASP A 371 -19.60 -1.73 17.20
C ASP A 371 -18.83 -1.51 15.89
N GLN A 372 -19.55 -1.47 14.76
CA GLN A 372 -18.97 -1.25 13.42
C GLN A 372 -18.14 0.04 13.31
N ARG A 373 -18.33 1.02 14.19
CA ARG A 373 -17.51 2.25 14.21
C ARG A 373 -16.06 1.94 14.60
N ARG A 374 -15.83 0.89 15.39
CA ARG A 374 -14.47 0.36 15.69
C ARG A 374 -13.83 -0.23 14.45
N ASP A 375 -14.58 -1.03 13.71
CA ASP A 375 -14.11 -1.64 12.45
C ASP A 375 -13.73 -0.54 11.44
N ALA A 376 -14.53 0.53 11.36
CA ALA A 376 -14.22 1.71 10.57
C ALA A 376 -12.91 2.38 11.04
N GLN A 377 -12.75 2.60 12.34
CA GLN A 377 -11.55 3.23 12.92
C GLN A 377 -10.28 2.39 12.66
N GLU A 378 -10.32 1.08 12.93
CA GLU A 378 -9.19 0.18 12.74
C GLU A 378 -8.80 0.06 11.26
N GLY A 379 -9.78 0.02 10.35
CA GLY A 379 -9.50 -0.02 8.91
C GLY A 379 -8.88 1.26 8.37
N TRP A 380 -9.26 2.44 8.87
CA TRP A 380 -8.64 3.70 8.46
C TRP A 380 -7.14 3.76 8.78
N TRP A 381 -6.71 3.14 9.88
CA TRP A 381 -5.28 3.01 10.19
C TRP A 381 -4.54 2.19 9.13
N LEU A 382 -5.14 1.10 8.63
CA LEU A 382 -4.56 0.28 7.56
C LEU A 382 -4.56 1.00 6.21
N VAL A 383 -5.67 1.66 5.86
CA VAL A 383 -5.78 2.50 4.65
C VAL A 383 -4.66 3.55 4.62
N LYS A 384 -4.36 4.16 5.77
CA LYS A 384 -3.26 5.14 5.91
C LYS A 384 -1.88 4.49 5.95
N LYS A 385 -1.72 3.34 6.62
CA LYS A 385 -0.45 2.59 6.70
C LYS A 385 0.08 2.21 5.31
N TYR A 386 -0.81 1.78 4.42
CA TYR A 386 -0.49 1.26 3.08
C TYR A 386 -0.78 2.25 1.94
N ASN A 387 -1.18 3.49 2.26
CA ASN A 387 -1.50 4.54 1.29
C ASN A 387 -2.53 4.13 0.24
N CYS A 388 -3.61 3.42 0.63
CA CYS A 388 -4.62 3.00 -0.34
C CYS A 388 -5.26 4.21 -1.05
N MET A 389 -5.31 5.36 -0.38
CA MET A 389 -5.82 6.64 -0.91
C MET A 389 -4.93 7.27 -1.98
N GLY A 390 -3.66 6.85 -2.12
CA GLY A 390 -2.80 7.32 -3.21
C GLY A 390 -3.28 6.82 -4.58
N CYS A 391 -4.01 5.71 -4.60
CA CYS A 391 -4.57 5.12 -5.81
C CYS A 391 -6.10 5.20 -5.85
N HIS A 392 -6.78 4.89 -4.74
CA HIS A 392 -8.23 4.73 -4.66
C HIS A 392 -8.91 5.94 -4.00
N GLN A 393 -10.15 6.20 -4.41
CA GLN A 393 -11.04 7.14 -3.70
C GLN A 393 -11.92 6.38 -2.70
N PHE A 394 -11.96 6.86 -1.45
CA PHE A 394 -12.87 6.36 -0.41
C PHE A 394 -14.02 7.34 -0.11
N LYS A 395 -13.92 8.57 -0.63
CA LYS A 395 -14.96 9.60 -0.61
C LYS A 395 -15.02 10.29 -1.98
N MET A 396 -16.18 10.84 -2.35
CA MET A 396 -16.38 11.44 -3.67
C MET A 396 -15.51 12.68 -3.92
N ASP A 397 -15.30 13.48 -2.88
CA ASP A 397 -14.55 14.73 -2.86
C ASP A 397 -13.05 14.54 -2.55
N GLN A 398 -12.60 13.29 -2.43
CA GLN A 398 -11.22 12.95 -2.14
C GLN A 398 -10.51 12.51 -3.43
N PRO A 399 -9.71 13.38 -4.10
CA PRO A 399 -8.88 12.93 -5.20
C PRO A 399 -7.76 12.02 -4.69
N SER A 400 -7.41 10.99 -5.46
CA SER A 400 -6.18 10.21 -5.21
C SER A 400 -4.96 10.91 -5.80
N ASP A 401 -3.76 10.55 -5.35
CA ASP A 401 -2.52 11.08 -5.91
C ASP A 401 -2.36 10.72 -7.40
N LEU A 402 -2.72 9.50 -7.78
CA LEU A 402 -2.70 9.06 -9.19
C LEU A 402 -3.61 9.91 -10.08
N MET A 403 -4.84 10.20 -9.61
CA MET A 403 -5.81 11.02 -10.35
C MET A 403 -5.30 12.42 -10.66
N GLN A 404 -4.48 12.97 -9.77
CA GLN A 404 -3.94 14.32 -9.92
C GLN A 404 -2.79 14.37 -10.92
N SER A 405 -2.20 13.23 -11.29
CA SER A 405 -1.15 13.21 -12.30
C SER A 405 -1.70 13.42 -13.71
N GLY A 406 -0.97 14.17 -14.55
CA GLY A 406 -1.45 14.61 -15.86
C GLY A 406 -1.90 13.49 -16.80
N ARG A 407 -1.33 12.28 -16.68
CA ARG A 407 -1.72 11.11 -17.48
C ARG A 407 -3.18 10.71 -17.27
N TYR A 408 -3.69 10.82 -16.05
CA TYR A 408 -5.05 10.37 -15.72
C TYR A 408 -6.10 11.49 -15.87
N GLN A 409 -5.70 12.65 -16.38
CA GLN A 409 -6.61 13.77 -16.62
C GLN A 409 -7.21 13.75 -18.04
N THR A 410 -6.67 12.95 -18.96
CA THR A 410 -7.25 12.75 -20.31
C THR A 410 -8.42 11.76 -20.26
N PRO A 411 -9.34 11.77 -21.26
CA PRO A 411 -10.43 10.79 -21.33
C PRO A 411 -9.94 9.33 -21.25
N GLU A 412 -8.92 8.97 -22.03
CA GLU A 412 -8.35 7.61 -22.06
C GLU A 412 -7.61 7.28 -20.75
N GLY A 413 -7.00 8.29 -20.13
CA GLY A 413 -6.36 8.16 -18.83
C GLY A 413 -7.35 7.88 -17.71
N LYS A 414 -8.53 8.53 -17.73
CA LYS A 414 -9.57 8.32 -16.71
C LYS A 414 -10.09 6.88 -16.70
N ASP A 415 -10.18 6.22 -17.85
CA ASP A 415 -10.56 4.81 -17.95
C ASP A 415 -9.52 3.85 -17.36
N GLN A 416 -8.29 4.32 -17.17
CA GLN A 416 -7.19 3.57 -16.56
C GLN A 416 -7.07 3.79 -15.05
N LEU A 417 -7.97 4.57 -14.44
CA LEU A 417 -7.95 4.81 -13.00
C LEU A 417 -8.33 3.55 -12.20
N PRO A 418 -7.69 3.33 -11.04
CA PRO A 418 -8.17 2.34 -10.08
C PRO A 418 -9.63 2.60 -9.68
N PRO A 419 -10.40 1.56 -9.34
CA PRO A 419 -11.81 1.72 -8.98
C PRO A 419 -11.97 2.55 -7.70
N ARG A 420 -13.05 3.33 -7.65
CA ARG A 420 -13.54 3.94 -6.41
C ARG A 420 -14.02 2.84 -5.46
N LEU A 421 -13.78 3.02 -4.16
CA LEU A 421 -14.06 2.05 -3.10
C LEU A 421 -15.15 2.52 -2.13
N LEU A 422 -15.99 3.46 -2.55
CA LEU A 422 -17.05 4.11 -1.76
C LEU A 422 -18.02 3.11 -1.12
N SER A 423 -18.42 2.10 -1.90
CA SER A 423 -19.44 1.11 -1.53
C SER A 423 -18.92 -0.33 -1.64
N GLU A 424 -17.60 -0.53 -1.45
CA GLU A 424 -16.97 -1.83 -1.67
C GLU A 424 -17.63 -2.95 -0.86
N GLY A 425 -17.95 -2.69 0.42
CA GLY A 425 -18.58 -3.69 1.28
C GLY A 425 -19.97 -4.08 0.81
N ALA A 426 -20.73 -3.15 0.21
CA ALA A 426 -22.01 -3.47 -0.42
C ALA A 426 -21.84 -4.20 -1.76
N ARG A 427 -20.72 -3.97 -2.46
CA ARG A 427 -20.46 -4.50 -3.80
C ARG A 427 -20.05 -5.97 -3.79
N VAL A 428 -19.07 -6.33 -2.96
CA VAL A 428 -18.40 -7.62 -3.05
C VAL A 428 -18.64 -8.53 -1.84
N ALA A 429 -18.57 -9.84 -2.05
CA ALA A 429 -18.62 -10.84 -0.98
C ALA A 429 -17.37 -10.72 -0.07
N PRO A 430 -17.52 -10.78 1.26
CA PRO A 430 -16.40 -10.67 2.20
C PRO A 430 -15.30 -11.72 1.99
N GLU A 431 -15.69 -12.97 1.71
CA GLU A 431 -14.77 -14.09 1.48
C GLU A 431 -13.95 -13.87 0.20
N TRP A 432 -14.62 -13.39 -0.86
CA TRP A 432 -13.94 -13.02 -2.10
C TRP A 432 -12.98 -11.85 -1.88
N LEU A 433 -13.40 -10.83 -1.12
CA LEU A 433 -12.56 -9.66 -0.84
C LEU A 433 -11.33 -10.05 -0.02
N ALA A 434 -11.48 -10.95 0.96
CA ALA A 434 -10.36 -11.48 1.72
C ALA A 434 -9.34 -12.17 0.80
N ARG A 435 -9.80 -13.04 -0.12
CA ARG A 435 -8.95 -13.71 -1.12
C ARG A 435 -8.27 -12.73 -2.06
N PHE A 436 -9.00 -11.71 -2.55
CA PHE A 436 -8.45 -10.69 -3.44
C PHE A 436 -7.40 -9.80 -2.75
N LEU A 437 -7.60 -9.44 -1.48
CA LEU A 437 -6.61 -8.66 -0.72
C LEU A 437 -5.35 -9.49 -0.42
N ALA A 438 -5.48 -10.80 -0.25
CA ALA A 438 -4.35 -11.70 -0.09
C ALA A 438 -3.57 -11.87 -1.41
N ASP A 439 -4.26 -12.12 -2.52
CA ASP A 439 -3.67 -12.18 -3.86
C ASP A 439 -4.54 -11.45 -4.92
N PRO A 440 -4.14 -10.22 -5.32
CA PRO A 440 -4.83 -9.49 -6.38
C PRO A 440 -4.68 -10.07 -7.79
N ALA A 441 -3.76 -11.00 -8.03
CA ALA A 441 -3.62 -11.69 -9.32
C ALA A 441 -4.76 -12.69 -9.55
N LEU A 442 -5.36 -13.21 -8.46
CA LEU A 442 -6.36 -14.27 -8.46
C LEU A 442 -5.88 -15.46 -9.30
N SER A 443 -4.63 -15.89 -9.07
CA SER A 443 -4.02 -16.99 -9.81
C SER A 443 -2.87 -17.57 -9.01
N GLU A 444 -2.82 -18.89 -8.91
CA GLU A 444 -1.74 -19.62 -8.26
C GLU A 444 -0.51 -19.78 -9.19
N THR A 445 -0.70 -19.62 -10.50
CA THR A 445 0.34 -19.91 -11.52
C THR A 445 0.76 -18.70 -12.33
N ASN A 446 -0.04 -17.63 -12.38
CA ASN A 446 0.28 -16.40 -13.11
C ASN A 446 0.07 -15.16 -12.23
N ASN A 447 1.15 -14.75 -11.57
CA ASN A 447 1.16 -13.61 -10.67
C ASN A 447 1.28 -12.27 -11.41
N ASP A 448 1.73 -12.27 -12.67
CA ASP A 448 2.05 -11.07 -13.46
C ASP A 448 0.80 -10.45 -14.14
N ARG A 449 -0.30 -10.34 -13.39
CA ARG A 449 -1.58 -9.84 -13.94
C ARG A 449 -2.44 -9.06 -12.95
N ASN A 450 -3.46 -8.40 -13.52
CA ASN A 450 -4.57 -7.80 -12.79
C ASN A 450 -5.78 -8.73 -12.86
N GLY A 451 -6.07 -9.46 -11.78
CA GLY A 451 -7.04 -10.56 -11.80
C GLY A 451 -8.45 -10.15 -12.24
N VAL A 452 -8.95 -9.02 -11.73
CA VAL A 452 -10.33 -8.54 -12.01
C VAL A 452 -10.42 -7.64 -13.24
N ARG A 453 -9.39 -6.82 -13.46
CA ARG A 453 -9.38 -5.77 -14.50
C ARG A 453 -8.09 -5.89 -15.33
N PRO A 454 -7.96 -6.91 -16.18
CA PRO A 454 -6.74 -7.17 -16.94
C PRO A 454 -6.37 -6.04 -17.92
N TYR A 455 -7.36 -5.22 -18.31
CA TYR A 455 -7.21 -4.06 -19.19
C TYR A 455 -6.59 -2.83 -18.51
N LEU A 456 -6.50 -2.79 -17.18
CA LEU A 456 -5.83 -1.70 -16.48
C LEU A 456 -4.31 -1.88 -16.55
N GLN A 457 -3.60 -0.81 -16.89
CA GLN A 457 -2.13 -0.78 -16.83
C GLN A 457 -1.63 -0.65 -15.38
N ALA A 458 -2.34 0.14 -14.57
CA ALA A 458 -2.11 0.27 -13.14
C ALA A 458 -2.42 -1.04 -12.44
N ARG A 459 -1.54 -1.47 -11.52
CA ARG A 459 -1.71 -2.75 -10.83
C ARG A 459 -2.22 -2.54 -9.43
N MET A 460 -3.18 -3.37 -9.02
CA MET A 460 -3.48 -3.53 -7.59
C MET A 460 -2.30 -4.28 -6.95
N PRO A 461 -1.52 -3.64 -6.05
CA PRO A 461 -0.30 -4.24 -5.53
C PRO A 461 -0.56 -5.35 -4.50
N THR A 462 0.38 -6.29 -4.37
CA THR A 462 0.38 -7.28 -3.29
C THR A 462 1.08 -6.69 -2.07
N PHE A 463 0.31 -6.32 -1.06
CA PHE A 463 0.81 -5.76 0.21
C PHE A 463 1.20 -6.83 1.24
N HIS A 464 0.85 -8.09 0.99
CA HIS A 464 1.14 -9.23 1.89
C HIS A 464 0.61 -8.97 3.31
N PHE A 465 -0.65 -8.55 3.39
CA PHE A 465 -1.35 -8.30 4.64
C PHE A 465 -1.29 -9.52 5.56
N SER A 466 -1.17 -9.30 6.87
CA SER A 466 -1.43 -10.37 7.84
C SER A 466 -2.89 -10.84 7.70
N PRO A 467 -3.23 -12.09 8.07
CA PRO A 467 -4.63 -12.50 8.11
C PRO A 467 -5.48 -11.61 9.05
N GLY A 468 -4.86 -11.00 10.07
CA GLY A 468 -5.50 -10.00 10.93
C GLY A 468 -5.82 -8.70 10.19
N GLU A 469 -4.90 -8.18 9.40
CA GLU A 469 -5.10 -6.99 8.58
C GLU A 469 -6.15 -7.22 7.49
N VAL A 470 -6.14 -8.38 6.83
CA VAL A 470 -7.19 -8.76 5.86
C VAL A 470 -8.57 -8.72 6.52
N ARG A 471 -8.73 -9.35 7.70
CA ARG A 471 -9.99 -9.31 8.44
C ARG A 471 -10.44 -7.89 8.77
N LYS A 472 -9.52 -7.05 9.25
CA LYS A 472 -9.81 -5.63 9.57
C LYS A 472 -10.26 -4.85 8.33
N LEU A 473 -9.59 -5.02 7.19
CA LEU A 473 -9.98 -4.37 5.94
C LEU A 473 -11.35 -4.83 5.42
N VAL A 474 -11.64 -6.13 5.50
CA VAL A 474 -12.96 -6.67 5.11
C VAL A 474 -14.07 -6.10 5.99
N ARG A 475 -13.88 -6.13 7.31
CA ARG A 475 -14.85 -5.56 8.27
C ARG A 475 -14.99 -4.05 8.09
N PHE A 476 -13.90 -3.34 7.80
CA PHE A 476 -13.92 -1.92 7.46
C PHE A 476 -14.81 -1.63 6.26
N PHE A 477 -14.65 -2.36 5.15
CA PHE A 477 -15.50 -2.12 3.98
C PHE A 477 -16.96 -2.45 4.24
N GLN A 478 -17.24 -3.51 5.02
CA GLN A 478 -18.61 -3.82 5.47
C GLN A 478 -19.19 -2.68 6.33
N ALA A 479 -18.44 -2.18 7.31
CA ALA A 479 -18.85 -1.08 8.18
C ALA A 479 -19.10 0.22 7.41
N MET A 480 -18.18 0.59 6.50
CA MET A 480 -18.32 1.76 5.63
C MET A 480 -19.56 1.70 4.73
N SER A 481 -20.06 0.49 4.45
CA SER A 481 -21.25 0.25 3.64
C SER A 481 -22.47 -0.19 4.46
N ALA A 482 -22.43 -0.04 5.79
CA ALA A 482 -23.49 -0.46 6.73
C ALA A 482 -24.01 -1.90 6.47
N GLN A 483 -23.10 -2.81 6.16
CA GLN A 483 -23.44 -4.20 5.84
C GLN A 483 -23.52 -5.05 7.11
N PRO A 484 -24.38 -6.09 7.12
CA PRO A 484 -24.40 -7.05 8.22
C PRO A 484 -23.08 -7.83 8.32
N ILE A 485 -22.70 -8.14 9.55
CA ILE A 485 -21.51 -8.94 9.91
C ILE A 485 -21.98 -10.02 10.91
N PRO A 486 -21.98 -11.32 10.56
CA PRO A 486 -21.50 -11.89 9.29
C PRO A 486 -22.44 -11.63 8.11
N TYR A 487 -21.89 -11.69 6.88
CA TYR A 487 -22.69 -11.68 5.66
C TYR A 487 -23.22 -13.09 5.38
N ILE A 488 -24.51 -13.19 5.07
CA ILE A 488 -25.14 -14.44 4.64
C ILE A 488 -25.57 -14.25 3.18
N PRO A 489 -24.97 -14.99 2.22
CA PRO A 489 -25.36 -14.89 0.82
C PRO A 489 -26.85 -15.25 0.62
N PRO A 490 -27.62 -14.42 -0.10
CA PRO A 490 -28.99 -14.77 -0.43
C PRO A 490 -29.02 -15.96 -1.38
N LYS A 491 -29.97 -16.89 -1.17
CA LYS A 491 -30.21 -17.99 -2.11
C LYS A 491 -30.97 -17.45 -3.32
N LEU A 492 -30.40 -17.63 -4.52
CA LEU A 492 -31.06 -17.30 -5.78
C LEU A 492 -31.79 -18.53 -6.31
N ASP A 493 -32.99 -18.33 -6.85
CA ASP A 493 -33.73 -19.40 -7.52
C ASP A 493 -33.07 -19.75 -8.86
N PRO A 494 -32.91 -21.04 -9.20
CA PRO A 494 -32.30 -21.45 -10.46
C PRO A 494 -33.16 -21.01 -11.65
N LEU A 495 -32.53 -20.58 -12.74
CA LEU A 495 -33.26 -20.23 -13.97
C LEU A 495 -33.96 -21.45 -14.57
N THR A 496 -35.21 -21.27 -14.99
CA THR A 496 -35.87 -22.24 -15.87
C THR A 496 -35.29 -22.19 -17.27
N GLY A 497 -35.50 -23.23 -18.09
CA GLY A 497 -35.04 -23.23 -19.49
C GLY A 497 -35.57 -22.04 -20.30
N GLN A 498 -36.83 -21.62 -20.06
CA GLN A 498 -37.40 -20.44 -20.70
C GLN A 498 -36.78 -19.15 -20.17
N GLU A 499 -36.59 -19.03 -18.85
CA GLU A 499 -35.92 -17.87 -18.23
C GLU A 499 -34.49 -17.71 -18.74
N LEU A 500 -33.75 -18.80 -18.94
CA LEU A 500 -32.41 -18.78 -19.52
C LEU A 500 -32.41 -18.19 -20.94
N LEU A 501 -33.34 -18.61 -21.79
CA LEU A 501 -33.47 -18.07 -23.16
C LEU A 501 -33.85 -16.59 -23.16
N MET A 502 -34.78 -16.19 -22.29
CA MET A 502 -35.19 -14.80 -22.10
C MET A 502 -34.03 -13.92 -21.64
N ALA A 503 -33.30 -14.35 -20.61
CA ALA A 503 -32.16 -13.62 -20.07
C ALA A 503 -31.03 -13.48 -21.10
N ARG A 504 -30.74 -14.55 -21.84
CA ARG A 504 -29.79 -14.53 -22.95
C ARG A 504 -30.16 -13.49 -24.00
N ALA A 505 -31.44 -13.42 -24.38
CA ALA A 505 -31.91 -12.46 -25.37
C ALA A 505 -31.76 -11.01 -24.91
N LEU A 506 -31.96 -10.71 -23.61
CA LEU A 506 -31.69 -9.38 -23.05
C LEU A 506 -30.19 -9.06 -23.06
N PHE A 507 -29.37 -10.01 -22.61
CA PHE A 507 -27.92 -9.87 -22.46
C PHE A 507 -27.19 -9.62 -23.79
N THR A 508 -27.72 -10.15 -24.89
CA THR A 508 -27.17 -9.94 -26.25
C THR A 508 -27.99 -8.95 -27.08
N SER A 509 -28.94 -8.24 -26.47
CA SER A 509 -29.80 -7.31 -27.21
C SER A 509 -29.00 -6.11 -27.75
N ARG A 510 -29.46 -5.52 -28.86
CA ARG A 510 -28.83 -4.29 -29.39
C ARG A 510 -28.95 -3.10 -28.42
N ALA A 511 -29.97 -3.10 -27.57
CA ALA A 511 -30.18 -2.08 -26.54
C ALA A 511 -29.30 -2.30 -25.30
N ALA A 512 -28.80 -3.52 -25.07
CA ALA A 512 -27.91 -3.85 -23.97
C ALA A 512 -26.83 -4.87 -24.42
N PRO A 513 -25.87 -4.49 -25.28
CA PRO A 513 -24.84 -5.40 -25.75
C PRO A 513 -23.75 -5.58 -24.69
N CYS A 514 -24.02 -6.38 -23.65
CA CYS A 514 -23.16 -6.50 -22.46
C CYS A 514 -21.71 -6.86 -22.80
N LEU A 515 -21.51 -7.79 -23.73
CA LEU A 515 -20.17 -8.23 -24.14
C LEU A 515 -19.40 -7.20 -24.97
N LYS A 516 -20.01 -6.08 -25.40
CA LYS A 516 -19.27 -5.02 -26.11
C LYS A 516 -18.23 -4.35 -25.20
N CYS A 517 -18.54 -4.22 -23.91
CA CYS A 517 -17.68 -3.52 -22.94
C CYS A 517 -17.04 -4.47 -21.92
N HIS A 518 -17.70 -5.58 -21.61
CA HIS A 518 -17.21 -6.54 -20.62
C HIS A 518 -16.20 -7.52 -21.22
N ALA A 519 -15.15 -7.84 -20.45
CA ALA A 519 -14.15 -8.83 -20.81
C ALA A 519 -14.77 -10.23 -21.00
N THR A 520 -14.23 -10.99 -21.96
CA THR A 520 -14.67 -12.34 -22.34
C THR A 520 -13.59 -13.40 -22.08
N GLY A 521 -12.36 -12.98 -21.80
CA GLY A 521 -11.19 -13.86 -21.70
C GLY A 521 -10.46 -14.05 -23.03
N GLU A 522 -10.98 -13.47 -24.13
CA GLU A 522 -10.28 -13.43 -25.42
C GLU A 522 -9.40 -12.18 -25.50
N ALA A 523 -8.10 -12.35 -25.66
CA ALA A 523 -7.14 -11.23 -25.63
C ALA A 523 -7.42 -10.14 -26.69
N SER A 524 -7.95 -10.52 -27.86
CA SER A 524 -8.32 -9.60 -28.94
C SER A 524 -9.49 -8.67 -28.58
N HIS A 525 -10.39 -9.14 -27.72
CA HIS A 525 -11.53 -8.41 -27.19
C HIS A 525 -11.16 -7.64 -25.91
N ASP A 526 -10.54 -8.34 -24.96
CA ASP A 526 -10.22 -7.82 -23.63
C ASP A 526 -9.28 -6.60 -23.66
N ARG A 527 -8.50 -6.41 -24.73
CA ARG A 527 -7.66 -5.21 -24.93
C ARG A 527 -8.46 -3.90 -25.02
N PHE A 528 -9.75 -3.97 -25.37
CA PHE A 528 -10.65 -2.83 -25.44
C PHE A 528 -11.76 -2.90 -24.38
N ALA A 529 -11.78 -3.94 -23.56
CA ALA A 529 -12.75 -4.07 -22.49
C ALA A 529 -12.53 -2.96 -21.46
N THR A 530 -13.64 -2.40 -20.97
CA THR A 530 -13.66 -1.40 -19.90
C THR A 530 -14.36 -1.91 -18.65
N ALA A 531 -14.92 -3.13 -18.70
CA ALA A 531 -15.62 -3.78 -17.60
C ALA A 531 -15.16 -5.22 -17.33
N PRO A 532 -15.27 -5.72 -16.08
CA PRO A 532 -14.81 -7.06 -15.71
C PRO A 532 -15.58 -8.21 -16.38
N ASN A 533 -14.95 -9.37 -16.42
CA ASN A 533 -15.54 -10.61 -16.96
C ASN A 533 -16.68 -11.12 -16.06
N PHE A 534 -17.79 -11.54 -16.66
CA PHE A 534 -18.97 -12.02 -15.93
C PHE A 534 -18.73 -13.33 -15.18
N LEU A 535 -17.75 -14.14 -15.58
CA LEU A 535 -17.37 -15.37 -14.86
C LEU A 535 -16.93 -15.09 -13.42
N LEU A 536 -16.47 -13.87 -13.12
CA LEU A 536 -16.12 -13.46 -11.76
C LEU A 536 -17.36 -13.11 -10.92
N GLY A 537 -18.51 -12.85 -11.56
CA GLY A 537 -19.69 -12.25 -10.94
C GLY A 537 -20.24 -13.05 -9.77
N ARG A 538 -20.40 -14.37 -9.94
CA ARG A 538 -21.02 -15.27 -8.96
C ARG A 538 -20.30 -15.26 -7.61
N GLU A 539 -18.97 -15.37 -7.62
CA GLU A 539 -18.18 -15.41 -6.39
C GLU A 539 -17.89 -14.02 -5.84
N ARG A 540 -17.80 -13.01 -6.72
CA ARG A 540 -17.37 -11.67 -6.36
C ARG A 540 -18.50 -10.79 -5.87
N LEU A 541 -19.60 -10.72 -6.59
CA LEU A 541 -20.62 -9.68 -6.42
C LEU A 541 -21.74 -10.11 -5.47
N LYS A 542 -22.35 -9.15 -4.79
CA LYS A 542 -23.59 -9.38 -4.03
C LYS A 542 -24.80 -9.15 -4.94
N PRO A 543 -25.77 -10.08 -5.05
CA PRO A 543 -26.92 -9.95 -5.96
C PRO A 543 -27.71 -8.65 -5.79
N GLY A 544 -27.96 -8.24 -4.53
CA GLY A 544 -28.70 -7.02 -4.24
C GLY A 544 -27.97 -5.75 -4.70
N TRP A 545 -26.64 -5.73 -4.65
CA TRP A 545 -25.86 -4.64 -5.23
C TRP A 545 -25.85 -4.70 -6.76
N THR A 546 -25.72 -5.89 -7.35
CA THR A 546 -25.77 -6.07 -8.81
C THR A 546 -27.09 -5.57 -9.39
N LYS A 547 -28.22 -5.83 -8.73
CA LYS A 547 -29.52 -5.28 -9.13
C LYS A 547 -29.49 -3.76 -9.16
N ARG A 548 -29.09 -3.11 -8.05
CA ARG A 548 -29.00 -1.64 -7.98
C ARG A 548 -28.06 -1.05 -9.03
N TRP A 549 -26.93 -1.71 -9.29
CA TRP A 549 -25.98 -1.33 -10.34
C TRP A 549 -26.57 -1.41 -11.76
N LEU A 550 -27.40 -2.41 -12.05
CA LEU A 550 -28.07 -2.51 -13.35
C LEU A 550 -29.19 -1.48 -13.53
N LEU A 551 -29.85 -1.10 -12.44
CA LEU A 551 -30.95 -0.12 -12.47
C LEU A 551 -30.42 1.30 -12.67
N ASP A 552 -29.43 1.72 -11.87
CA ASP A 552 -28.86 3.07 -11.95
C ASP A 552 -27.37 3.07 -11.56
N PRO A 553 -26.47 2.76 -12.51
CA PRO A 553 -25.04 2.76 -12.25
C PRO A 553 -24.49 4.17 -12.00
N SER A 554 -25.11 5.21 -12.57
CA SER A 554 -24.67 6.61 -12.44
C SER A 554 -24.87 7.15 -11.01
N MET A 555 -25.89 6.65 -10.31
CA MET A 555 -26.11 6.95 -8.89
C MET A 555 -25.10 6.28 -7.96
N ILE A 556 -24.54 5.13 -8.36
CA ILE A 556 -23.55 4.40 -7.54
C ILE A 556 -22.12 4.88 -7.84
N ASP A 557 -21.80 5.12 -9.11
CA ASP A 557 -20.50 5.59 -9.56
C ASP A 557 -20.66 6.65 -10.66
N PRO A 558 -20.76 7.94 -10.28
CA PRO A 558 -20.96 9.03 -11.22
C PRO A 558 -19.83 9.10 -12.26
N GLY A 559 -20.23 9.12 -13.55
CA GLY A 559 -19.29 9.12 -14.68
C GLY A 559 -18.83 7.72 -15.13
N THR A 560 -19.45 6.65 -14.62
CA THR A 560 -19.19 5.29 -15.10
C THR A 560 -19.58 5.08 -16.57
N ALA A 561 -18.84 4.21 -17.27
CA ALA A 561 -19.14 3.81 -18.64
C ALA A 561 -20.34 2.84 -18.76
N MET A 562 -20.84 2.30 -17.64
CA MET A 562 -22.03 1.44 -17.64
C MET A 562 -23.29 2.28 -17.98
N PRO A 563 -24.08 1.89 -18.99
CA PRO A 563 -25.26 2.66 -19.39
C PRO A 563 -26.33 2.68 -18.30
N THR A 564 -26.97 3.83 -18.13
CA THR A 564 -28.16 4.02 -17.28
C THR A 564 -29.43 3.86 -18.11
N GLY A 565 -30.56 3.51 -17.48
CA GLY A 565 -31.86 3.40 -18.16
C GLY A 565 -32.06 2.11 -18.93
N LEU A 566 -31.28 1.06 -18.65
CA LEU A 566 -31.51 -0.29 -19.20
C LEU A 566 -32.88 -0.85 -18.79
N PHE A 567 -33.37 -0.43 -17.63
CA PHE A 567 -34.66 -0.83 -17.08
C PHE A 567 -35.51 0.40 -16.76
N ARG A 568 -36.82 0.24 -16.90
CA ARG A 568 -37.83 1.20 -16.47
C ARG A 568 -38.78 0.55 -15.49
N GLN A 569 -39.35 1.35 -14.59
CA GLN A 569 -40.31 0.85 -13.61
C GLN A 569 -41.71 0.76 -14.21
N GLU A 570 -42.35 -0.40 -14.08
CA GLU A 570 -43.75 -0.62 -14.44
C GLU A 570 -44.49 -1.21 -13.23
N GLY A 571 -45.24 -0.36 -12.51
CA GLY A 571 -45.82 -0.74 -11.22
C GLY A 571 -44.73 -1.08 -10.20
N GLU A 572 -44.78 -2.28 -9.62
CA GLU A 572 -43.82 -2.75 -8.62
C GLU A 572 -42.61 -3.50 -9.20
N ARG A 573 -42.54 -3.68 -10.53
CA ARG A 573 -41.47 -4.44 -11.20
C ARG A 573 -40.62 -3.56 -12.11
N TRP A 574 -39.37 -3.97 -12.30
CA TRP A 574 -38.49 -3.40 -13.32
C TRP A 574 -38.57 -4.22 -14.60
N VAL A 575 -38.84 -3.55 -15.72
CA VAL A 575 -38.85 -4.16 -17.04
C VAL A 575 -37.76 -3.56 -17.91
N PHE A 576 -37.29 -4.35 -18.88
CA PHE A 576 -36.28 -3.89 -19.83
C PHE A 576 -36.82 -2.72 -20.68
N ALA A 577 -36.05 -1.64 -20.81
CA ALA A 577 -36.49 -0.44 -21.51
C ALA A 577 -36.39 -0.57 -23.03
N GLY A 578 -35.53 -1.46 -23.53
CA GLY A 578 -35.40 -1.75 -24.96
C GLY A 578 -36.44 -2.74 -25.49
N PRO A 579 -36.40 -3.05 -26.80
CA PRO A 579 -37.32 -4.02 -27.39
C PRO A 579 -37.08 -5.42 -26.83
N THR A 580 -38.16 -6.05 -26.34
CA THR A 580 -38.14 -7.44 -25.86
C THR A 580 -38.74 -8.39 -26.90
N PRO A 581 -38.16 -9.59 -27.12
CA PRO A 581 -38.75 -10.58 -28.02
C PRO A 581 -40.11 -11.11 -27.52
N SER A 582 -40.89 -11.74 -28.40
CA SER A 582 -42.24 -12.25 -28.10
C SER A 582 -42.29 -13.26 -26.95
N MET A 583 -41.19 -13.95 -26.65
CA MET A 583 -41.09 -14.87 -25.50
C MET A 583 -41.29 -14.19 -24.13
N PHE A 584 -41.22 -12.85 -24.07
CA PHE A 584 -41.55 -12.07 -22.87
C PHE A 584 -43.05 -11.82 -22.71
N ALA A 585 -43.88 -12.14 -23.70
CA ALA A 585 -45.32 -12.00 -23.60
C ALA A 585 -45.86 -12.86 -22.46
N GLY A 586 -46.51 -12.22 -21.48
CA GLY A 586 -47.04 -12.89 -20.29
C GLY A 586 -46.01 -13.16 -19.19
N TYR A 587 -44.73 -12.76 -19.34
CA TYR A 587 -43.76 -12.82 -18.25
C TYR A 587 -44.07 -11.72 -17.22
N GLN A 588 -44.44 -12.13 -16.00
CA GLN A 588 -44.89 -11.21 -14.95
C GLN A 588 -43.79 -10.82 -13.95
N LYS A 589 -42.70 -11.59 -13.88
CA LYS A 589 -41.60 -11.32 -12.93
C LYS A 589 -40.72 -10.14 -13.39
N ASP A 590 -39.88 -9.67 -12.47
CA ASP A 590 -38.94 -8.57 -12.67
C ASP A 590 -37.81 -8.97 -13.66
N HIS A 591 -37.60 -8.15 -14.70
CA HIS A 591 -36.59 -8.42 -15.72
C HIS A 591 -35.16 -8.14 -15.22
N ALA A 592 -34.99 -7.21 -14.27
CA ALA A 592 -33.69 -6.95 -13.68
C ALA A 592 -33.26 -8.12 -12.79
N ASP A 593 -34.18 -8.70 -12.01
CA ASP A 593 -33.92 -9.93 -11.23
C ASP A 593 -33.60 -11.12 -12.13
N LEU A 594 -34.32 -11.26 -13.26
CA LEU A 594 -34.01 -12.27 -14.27
C LEU A 594 -32.56 -12.14 -14.77
N LEU A 595 -32.13 -10.92 -15.11
CA LEU A 595 -30.77 -10.67 -15.61
C LEU A 595 -29.71 -10.86 -14.51
N VAL A 596 -29.98 -10.48 -13.27
CA VAL A 596 -29.09 -10.74 -12.13
C VAL A 596 -28.92 -12.24 -11.92
N ARG A 597 -30.00 -13.02 -11.85
CA ARG A 597 -29.91 -14.50 -11.72
C ARG A 597 -29.07 -15.10 -12.83
N TYR A 598 -29.29 -14.65 -14.07
CA TYR A 598 -28.50 -15.06 -15.21
C TYR A 598 -27.01 -14.75 -15.06
N MET A 599 -26.64 -13.53 -14.68
CA MET A 599 -25.24 -13.15 -14.45
C MET A 599 -24.54 -14.02 -13.40
N PHE A 600 -25.27 -14.56 -12.42
CA PHE A 600 -24.75 -15.43 -11.38
C PHE A 600 -24.71 -16.92 -11.78
N GLU A 601 -25.34 -17.28 -12.89
CA GLU A 601 -25.36 -18.63 -13.46
C GLU A 601 -24.49 -18.79 -14.72
N ILE A 602 -23.90 -17.70 -15.24
CA ILE A 602 -23.01 -17.76 -16.42
C ILE A 602 -21.82 -18.70 -16.13
N THR A 603 -21.70 -19.73 -16.97
CA THR A 603 -20.56 -20.66 -16.98
C THR A 603 -19.58 -20.33 -18.12
N PRO A 604 -18.35 -20.87 -18.11
CA PRO A 604 -17.43 -20.71 -19.24
C PRO A 604 -18.02 -21.18 -20.58
N GLU A 605 -18.82 -22.25 -20.57
CA GLU A 605 -19.53 -22.78 -21.76
C GLU A 605 -20.58 -21.78 -22.27
N GLU A 606 -21.34 -21.18 -21.36
CA GLU A 606 -22.33 -20.17 -21.73
C GLU A 606 -21.65 -18.92 -22.29
N GLN A 607 -20.57 -18.43 -21.68
CA GLN A 607 -19.85 -17.28 -22.21
C GLN A 607 -19.29 -17.54 -23.62
N ARG A 608 -18.70 -18.72 -23.87
CA ARG A 608 -18.23 -19.11 -25.21
C ARG A 608 -19.38 -19.10 -26.23
N ARG A 609 -20.57 -19.56 -25.84
CA ARG A 609 -21.77 -19.49 -26.69
C ARG A 609 -22.16 -18.05 -27.02
N LEU A 610 -22.16 -17.16 -26.02
CA LEU A 610 -22.52 -15.75 -26.22
C LEU A 610 -21.54 -15.02 -27.15
N VAL A 611 -20.24 -15.28 -27.00
CA VAL A 611 -19.21 -14.75 -27.90
C VAL A 611 -19.42 -15.25 -29.34
N GLY A 612 -19.69 -16.54 -29.52
CA GLY A 612 -19.99 -17.13 -30.82
C GLY A 612 -21.24 -16.54 -31.49
N MET A 613 -22.27 -16.19 -30.70
CA MET A 613 -23.48 -15.53 -31.22
C MET A 613 -23.20 -14.09 -31.69
N GLY A 614 -22.29 -13.37 -31.02
CA GLY A 614 -21.89 -12.01 -31.40
C GLY A 614 -21.08 -11.90 -32.69
N GLY A 615 -20.48 -13.01 -33.17
CA GLY A 615 -19.65 -13.06 -34.38
C GLY A 615 -20.41 -13.18 -35.71
N THR A 616 -21.75 -13.33 -35.68
CA THR A 616 -22.56 -13.43 -36.91
C THR A 616 -23.18 -12.09 -37.31
N ALA A 617 -22.36 -11.19 -37.85
CA ALA A 617 -22.86 -10.16 -38.76
C ALA A 617 -23.04 -10.78 -40.17
N PRO A 618 -24.13 -10.49 -40.91
CA PRO A 618 -24.29 -11.02 -42.28
C PRO A 618 -23.18 -10.48 -43.17
N GLY A 619 -22.53 -11.38 -43.90
CA GLY A 619 -21.37 -11.06 -44.74
C GLY A 619 -21.66 -9.97 -45.76
N VAL A 620 -20.85 -8.92 -45.75
CA VAL A 620 -20.66 -8.08 -46.93
C VAL A 620 -19.88 -8.93 -47.93
N ALA A 621 -20.56 -9.33 -49.00
CA ALA A 621 -19.96 -10.05 -50.10
C ALA A 621 -18.74 -9.28 -50.63
N SER A 622 -17.57 -9.93 -50.57
CA SER A 622 -16.38 -9.53 -51.32
C SER A 622 -16.73 -9.55 -52.80
N ARG A 623 -16.93 -8.36 -53.39
CA ARG A 623 -16.82 -8.18 -54.85
C ARG A 623 -15.38 -7.79 -55.15
N THR A 624 -14.69 -8.74 -55.75
CA THR A 624 -13.47 -8.53 -56.53
C THR A 624 -13.71 -7.55 -57.68
N GLY A 625 -12.80 -6.59 -57.86
CA GLY A 625 -12.53 -5.99 -59.17
C GLY A 625 -12.39 -4.46 -59.20
N GLY A 626 -11.22 -4.00 -59.67
CA GLY A 626 -11.09 -2.75 -60.43
C GLY A 626 -10.39 -1.60 -59.69
N GLY A 627 -9.12 -1.36 -60.04
CA GLY A 627 -8.33 -0.24 -59.52
C GLY A 627 -8.73 1.13 -60.06
N GLY A 628 -8.09 2.17 -59.50
CA GLY A 628 -8.04 3.50 -60.10
C GLY A 628 -8.18 4.66 -59.11
N ALA A 629 -7.06 5.36 -58.91
CA ALA A 629 -6.92 6.80 -58.62
C ALA A 629 -7.48 7.42 -57.32
N THR A 630 -6.55 7.95 -56.52
CA THR A 630 -6.69 9.07 -55.57
C THR A 630 -7.33 10.30 -56.24
N PRO A 631 -8.13 11.09 -55.49
CA PRO A 631 -7.76 12.51 -55.25
C PRO A 631 -8.23 12.99 -53.84
N PRO A 632 -8.27 14.30 -53.48
CA PRO A 632 -7.47 14.82 -52.37
C PRO A 632 -8.30 15.30 -51.16
N SER A 633 -7.55 15.59 -50.09
CA SER A 633 -7.92 16.37 -48.90
C SER A 633 -8.85 17.55 -49.18
N ALA A 634 -10.00 17.58 -48.49
CA ALA A 634 -10.84 18.76 -48.34
C ALA A 634 -11.07 19.02 -46.84
N ALA A 635 -10.70 20.21 -46.41
CA ALA A 635 -10.87 20.75 -45.09
C ALA A 635 -12.27 21.38 -44.89
N LEU A 636 -12.56 21.69 -43.61
CA LEU A 636 -13.56 22.62 -43.04
C LEU A 636 -14.89 21.99 -42.55
N PRO A 637 -15.60 22.65 -41.61
CA PRO A 637 -15.15 23.38 -40.42
C PRO A 637 -15.94 22.97 -39.15
N GLY A 638 -15.50 23.48 -38.00
CA GLY A 638 -16.10 23.19 -36.70
C GLY A 638 -17.50 23.75 -36.48
N THR A 639 -18.20 23.15 -35.53
CA THR A 639 -19.27 23.81 -34.78
C THR A 639 -19.40 23.12 -33.41
N LEU A 640 -18.81 23.76 -32.41
CA LEU A 640 -19.05 23.50 -30.99
C LEU A 640 -20.44 24.04 -30.64
N LEU A 641 -21.37 23.17 -30.26
CA LEU A 641 -22.60 23.54 -29.58
C LEU A 641 -22.45 23.21 -28.09
N LYS A 642 -22.26 24.26 -27.30
CA LYS A 642 -22.53 24.30 -25.87
C LYS A 642 -24.03 24.12 -25.66
N ALA A 643 -24.43 23.25 -24.73
CA ALA A 643 -25.70 23.38 -24.04
C ALA A 643 -25.59 22.75 -22.65
N HIS A 644 -25.66 23.65 -21.66
CA HIS A 644 -26.05 23.55 -20.24
C HIS A 644 -25.94 22.24 -19.47
#